data_AF-A0AAJ1RNE9-F1
#
_entry.id   AF-A0AAJ1RNE9-F1
#
_cell.length_a   1.000
_cell.length_b   1.000
_cell.length_c   1.000
_cell.angle_alpha   90.00
_cell.angle_beta   90.00
_cell.angle_gamma   90.00
#
_symmetry.space_group_name_H-M   'P 1'
#
loop_
_entity.id
_entity.type
_entity.pdbx_description
1 polymer ?
#
loop_
_entity_poly.entity_id
_entity_poly.type
_entity_poly.pdbx_seq_one_letter_code
_entity_poly.pdbx_strand_id
1 'polypeptide(L)'
;MITISKFLKDWETKNAKILTKTGSFSMMALSLAACGGGGGGGGVSTLTPPAGATPVVDPVTSDLTIWNDTVVGTTGEDTVTGLRIDTVQTFNSGDSITLGDGIDNLSATLNEGTVTPAAITGVENVMFVALGPATIDFDNVSGVTSLISRGSSATLVVDDIQEIPTSISVNNNTAAQTFIFKDTAVSGNTDELTLQFDGVGGVVNVGSELVGDGDIEIFTIIAAGGASDLGAGNGFGADAITITVNATSDLDLGSTAQFIASTNFDASDSTAAVTAVFAAKTTASETAVTIKGGAGADKFDIRTFTAEENFGDLIVDMGDGNDTLYLGEVADTDTGSSIKGGSGDGDILIISGNALAAEVNSQISEFEILNIETTGLTQDADNFGGTIFGTAAAIAEMRIDNLAGGSIININHDVGTSLTANLKTDTPSDALTINIGGTSGNVTLESLVPSTQYETVTVNSQGTAENTLSGVGAVINNMTFTGDTAITVSSTDNIVGVVDFTNSNQNNTVMATDTTAQTISFGSGDDTITTGVVASSTQIINGGSGNDTISAGIITTAGVLELNGEAGSDIISVAAMTGADTASSATINGGTGVDFITLDSNPGNSVDVVSTATTLADSDKITGFTTVTDNFDYNGNVLNDTATTITVVSGATLAGGIAADSDATVYIVTTPLTDAAAADMVKLVAETTVSAITSQYATFEVSLAAALGTIDGLDTALSASETVLLNIDDGSNSVVLKVTNTDKTTANTLIAAELDLVAIMVGADDLVAGDFI
;
A
#
# COMPACT_ATOMS: atom_id res chain seq x y z
N MET A 1 24.39 58.66 1.18
CA MET A 1 25.63 57.96 0.78
C MET A 1 26.17 57.29 2.04
N ILE A 2 25.76 56.04 2.25
CA ILE A 2 26.13 55.23 3.42
C ILE A 2 27.59 54.81 3.19
N THR A 3 28.49 55.23 4.06
CA THR A 3 29.92 54.94 3.94
C THR A 3 30.16 53.44 4.07
N ILE A 4 31.01 52.90 3.19
CA ILE A 4 31.46 51.50 3.18
C ILE A 4 31.86 51.01 4.59
N SER A 5 32.44 51.88 5.41
CA SER A 5 32.79 51.58 6.81
C SER A 5 31.60 51.23 7.71
N LYS A 6 30.39 51.75 7.45
CA LYS A 6 29.19 51.37 8.21
C LYS A 6 28.66 49.99 7.78
N PHE A 7 28.76 49.67 6.48
CA PHE A 7 28.41 48.35 5.98
C PHE A 7 29.36 47.27 6.51
N LEU A 8 30.68 47.55 6.53
CA LEU A 8 31.67 46.67 7.15
C LEU A 8 31.41 46.46 8.65
N LYS A 9 31.10 47.53 9.40
CA LYS A 9 30.81 47.43 10.83
C LYS A 9 29.54 46.64 11.11
N ASP A 10 28.49 46.85 10.32
CA ASP A 10 27.22 46.14 10.47
C ASP A 10 27.35 44.66 10.02
N TRP A 11 28.23 44.36 9.04
CA TRP A 11 28.58 43.01 8.60
C TRP A 11 29.46 42.26 9.64
N GLU A 12 30.48 42.92 10.20
CA GLU A 12 31.32 42.40 11.28
C GLU A 12 30.49 42.15 12.54
N THR A 13 29.56 43.05 12.89
CA THR A 13 28.67 42.88 14.04
C THR A 13 27.67 41.74 13.83
N LYS A 14 27.16 41.55 12.60
CA LYS A 14 26.29 40.39 12.27
C LYS A 14 27.07 39.08 12.31
N ASN A 15 28.27 39.04 11.75
CA ASN A 15 29.10 37.82 11.73
C ASN A 15 29.64 37.47 13.11
N ALA A 16 30.00 38.45 13.95
CA ALA A 16 30.38 38.21 15.33
C ALA A 16 29.21 37.63 16.14
N LYS A 17 27.98 38.09 15.89
CA LYS A 17 26.76 37.55 16.55
C LYS A 17 26.40 36.13 16.08
N ILE A 18 26.78 35.77 14.85
CA ILE A 18 26.62 34.41 14.29
C ILE A 18 27.71 33.49 14.85
N LEU A 19 28.96 33.93 14.94
CA LEU A 19 30.06 33.15 15.55
C LEU A 19 29.85 32.88 17.05
N THR A 20 29.28 33.83 17.81
CA THR A 20 28.96 33.60 19.23
C THR A 20 27.73 32.72 19.46
N LYS A 21 26.94 32.41 18.41
CA LYS A 21 25.75 31.55 18.48
C LYS A 21 25.92 30.20 17.78
N THR A 22 26.98 30.02 17.00
CA THR A 22 27.29 28.76 16.33
C THR A 22 28.73 28.39 16.66
N GLY A 23 28.91 27.55 17.68
CA GLY A 23 30.19 26.97 18.09
C GLY A 23 30.76 25.96 17.07
N SER A 24 30.55 26.17 15.78
CA SER A 24 30.92 25.25 14.71
C SER A 24 32.30 25.61 14.16
N PHE A 25 33.33 24.91 14.61
CA PHE A 25 34.70 25.01 14.09
C PHE A 25 34.79 24.64 12.60
N SER A 26 35.38 25.52 11.78
CA SER A 26 36.09 25.14 10.55
C SER A 26 37.54 25.63 10.66
N MET A 27 38.43 24.70 11.03
CA MET A 27 39.88 24.92 11.13
C MET A 27 40.55 24.94 9.75
N MET A 28 40.16 25.85 8.86
CA MET A 28 40.97 26.15 7.69
C MET A 28 40.74 27.57 7.16
N ALA A 29 41.87 28.30 7.05
CA ALA A 29 42.09 29.55 6.32
C ALA A 29 41.85 30.87 7.08
N LEU A 30 42.88 31.34 7.78
CA LEU A 30 43.30 32.74 7.73
C LEU A 30 44.82 32.83 7.93
N SER A 31 45.56 32.55 6.86
CA SER A 31 46.93 33.06 6.70
C SER A 31 47.00 33.88 5.42
N LEU A 32 47.69 35.01 5.50
CA LEU A 32 48.04 35.97 4.43
C LEU A 32 46.93 36.92 3.96
N ALA A 33 47.01 38.18 4.42
CA ALA A 33 47.43 39.30 3.58
C ALA A 33 47.41 40.64 4.34
N ALA A 34 48.56 41.12 4.78
CA ALA A 34 48.84 42.56 4.90
C ALA A 34 50.36 42.81 4.98
N CYS A 35 51.09 42.40 3.95
CA CYS A 35 52.47 42.83 3.73
C CYS A 35 52.55 43.62 2.42
N GLY A 36 52.77 44.93 2.54
CA GLY A 36 53.66 45.67 1.65
C GLY A 36 53.07 46.54 0.53
N GLY A 37 53.41 47.84 0.60
CA GLY A 37 53.55 48.77 -0.54
C GLY A 37 52.47 49.85 -0.58
N GLY A 38 52.71 51.16 -0.48
CA GLY A 38 53.94 51.94 -0.59
C GLY A 38 53.67 53.17 -1.47
N GLY A 39 53.86 54.38 -0.93
CA GLY A 39 54.02 55.59 -1.74
C GLY A 39 53.37 56.86 -1.19
N GLY A 40 54.18 57.84 -0.77
CA GLY A 40 53.78 59.26 -0.83
C GLY A 40 54.05 60.15 0.40
N GLY A 41 55.32 60.33 0.76
CA GLY A 41 55.93 61.62 1.10
C GLY A 41 55.29 62.55 2.15
N GLY A 42 56.03 62.75 3.25
CA GLY A 42 56.17 64.07 3.88
C GLY A 42 55.75 64.17 5.34
N GLY A 43 56.73 64.38 6.22
CA GLY A 43 56.50 64.87 7.59
C GLY A 43 57.15 64.01 8.66
N VAL A 44 58.38 64.36 9.04
CA VAL A 44 58.99 63.89 10.29
C VAL A 44 58.17 64.49 11.45
N SER A 45 57.29 63.69 12.02
CA SER A 45 56.73 63.92 13.36
C SER A 45 57.16 62.73 14.21
N THR A 46 58.00 62.99 15.21
CA THR A 46 58.32 62.04 16.27
C THR A 46 57.04 61.81 17.08
N LEU A 47 56.22 60.85 16.64
CA LEU A 47 55.13 60.31 17.44
C LEU A 47 55.75 59.38 18.47
N THR A 48 55.74 59.83 19.72
CA THR A 48 55.82 59.00 20.92
C THR A 48 54.88 57.79 20.74
N PRO A 49 55.31 56.54 21.04
CA PRO A 49 54.40 55.40 20.95
C PRO A 49 53.18 55.67 21.83
N PRO A 50 51.95 55.37 21.40
CA PRO A 50 50.83 55.38 22.33
C PRO A 50 51.14 54.33 23.40
N ALA A 51 51.33 54.80 24.64
CA ALA A 51 51.35 53.94 25.81
C ALA A 51 49.96 53.31 25.93
N GLY A 52 49.88 51.99 25.74
CA GLY A 52 48.63 51.25 25.89
C GLY A 52 48.31 50.21 24.82
N ALA A 53 49.28 49.62 24.12
CA ALA A 53 49.05 48.29 23.57
C ALA A 53 49.04 47.33 24.76
N THR A 54 47.87 46.80 25.13
CA THR A 54 47.81 45.61 25.99
C THR A 54 48.72 44.55 25.35
N PRO A 55 49.66 43.94 26.09
CA PRO A 55 50.48 42.89 25.52
C PRO A 55 49.55 41.84 24.93
N VAL A 56 49.81 41.43 23.68
CA VAL A 56 49.21 40.20 23.14
C VAL A 56 49.69 39.08 24.05
N VAL A 57 48.77 38.48 24.80
CA VAL A 57 49.06 37.36 25.68
C VAL A 57 49.00 36.11 24.80
N ASP A 58 50.12 35.40 24.71
CA ASP A 58 50.19 34.17 23.93
C ASP A 58 49.43 33.06 24.67
N PRO A 59 48.44 32.42 24.03
CA PRO A 59 47.69 31.35 24.68
C PRO A 59 48.57 30.12 25.00
N VAL A 60 48.20 29.40 26.05
CA VAL A 60 48.82 28.15 26.47
C VAL A 60 48.16 26.97 25.78
N THR A 61 48.97 26.08 25.22
CA THR A 61 48.53 24.74 24.79
C THR A 61 49.31 23.71 25.59
N SER A 62 48.61 22.86 26.35
CA SER A 62 49.21 21.86 27.24
C SER A 62 48.61 20.47 27.05
N ASP A 63 49.47 19.45 27.00
CA ASP A 63 49.06 18.04 27.01
C ASP A 63 49.22 17.48 28.43
N LEU A 64 48.19 16.79 28.92
CA LEU A 64 48.26 16.06 30.19
C LEU A 64 49.11 14.79 30.03
N THR A 65 49.75 14.39 31.11
CA THR A 65 50.60 13.20 31.20
C THR A 65 49.89 12.09 31.97
N ILE A 66 50.54 10.95 32.18
CA ILE A 66 50.00 9.85 33.00
C ILE A 66 50.14 10.12 34.52
N TRP A 67 50.68 11.27 34.90
CA TRP A 67 50.89 11.69 36.27
C TRP A 67 49.91 12.81 36.61
N ASN A 68 49.87 13.20 37.88
CA ASN A 68 49.12 14.35 38.32
C ASN A 68 49.72 15.63 37.71
N ASP A 69 48.93 16.36 36.94
CA ASP A 69 49.35 17.60 36.31
C ASP A 69 48.80 18.83 37.03
N THR A 70 49.50 19.96 36.88
CA THR A 70 49.02 21.28 37.30
C THR A 70 49.22 22.24 36.14
N VAL A 71 48.11 22.67 35.53
CA VAL A 71 48.11 23.57 34.39
C VAL A 71 47.53 24.92 34.82
N VAL A 72 48.25 26.00 34.52
CA VAL A 72 47.80 27.37 34.76
C VAL A 72 47.80 28.12 33.44
N GLY A 73 46.66 28.72 33.11
CA GLY A 73 46.44 29.45 31.88
C GLY A 73 46.87 30.91 31.91
N THR A 74 46.46 31.63 30.88
CA THR A 74 46.72 33.03 30.59
C THR A 74 45.40 33.79 30.41
N THR A 75 45.42 35.00 29.86
CA THR A 75 44.18 35.73 29.50
C THR A 75 43.85 35.60 28.01
N GLY A 76 44.44 34.62 27.32
CA GLY A 76 44.14 34.26 25.93
C GLY A 76 43.43 32.91 25.88
N GLU A 77 42.97 32.50 24.69
CA GLU A 77 42.23 31.24 24.48
C GLU A 77 43.13 30.01 24.64
N ASP A 78 43.20 29.49 25.86
CA ASP A 78 44.05 28.36 26.23
C ASP A 78 43.42 27.01 25.83
N THR A 79 44.25 25.98 25.69
CA THR A 79 43.82 24.62 25.34
C THR A 79 44.58 23.57 26.15
N VAL A 80 43.84 22.65 26.76
CA VAL A 80 44.36 21.50 27.50
C VAL A 80 43.86 20.20 26.87
N THR A 81 44.77 19.23 26.71
CA THR A 81 44.48 17.97 26.01
C THR A 81 44.89 16.75 26.85
N GLY A 82 43.91 15.97 27.29
CA GLY A 82 44.03 14.67 27.95
C GLY A 82 43.87 13.50 26.98
N LEU A 83 44.68 13.45 25.92
CA LEU A 83 44.73 12.31 25.01
C LEU A 83 45.42 11.09 25.66
N ARG A 84 45.00 9.88 25.27
CA ARG A 84 45.65 8.65 25.74
C ARG A 84 47.08 8.53 25.21
N ILE A 85 47.98 8.04 26.05
CA ILE A 85 49.35 7.65 25.66
C ILE A 85 49.43 6.12 25.76
N ASP A 86 49.71 5.45 24.64
CA ASP A 86 49.81 3.98 24.58
C ASP A 86 48.65 3.26 25.29
N THR A 87 47.41 3.71 25.04
CA THR A 87 46.15 3.22 25.64
C THR A 87 45.88 3.65 27.10
N VAL A 88 46.83 4.30 27.76
CA VAL A 88 46.69 4.81 29.14
C VAL A 88 46.03 6.19 29.12
N GLN A 89 45.02 6.37 29.97
CA GLN A 89 44.34 7.64 30.17
C GLN A 89 45.26 8.63 30.90
N THR A 90 45.31 9.87 30.43
CA THR A 90 46.14 10.95 31.00
C THR A 90 45.33 11.85 31.91
N PHE A 91 44.11 12.22 31.52
CA PHE A 91 43.19 12.96 32.40
C PHE A 91 42.77 12.09 33.60
N ASN A 92 43.20 12.45 34.80
CA ASN A 92 43.03 11.65 36.01
C ASN A 92 42.66 12.51 37.23
N SER A 93 42.28 11.87 38.34
CA SER A 93 41.82 12.59 39.54
C SER A 93 42.86 13.48 40.22
N GLY A 94 44.13 13.31 39.87
CA GLY A 94 45.22 14.13 40.38
C GLY A 94 45.38 15.48 39.68
N ASP A 95 44.71 15.70 38.55
CA ASP A 95 44.94 16.85 37.68
C ASP A 95 44.23 18.11 38.20
N SER A 96 44.95 19.23 38.16
CA SER A 96 44.47 20.56 38.53
C SER A 96 44.65 21.52 37.35
N ILE A 97 43.56 22.02 36.80
CA ILE A 97 43.54 22.91 35.63
C ILE A 97 42.88 24.23 36.03
N THR A 98 43.65 25.31 36.01
CA THR A 98 43.15 26.66 36.32
C THR A 98 43.54 27.59 35.18
N LEU A 99 42.63 27.77 34.22
CA LEU A 99 42.84 28.69 33.11
C LEU A 99 42.29 30.08 33.46
N GLY A 100 42.62 31.08 32.66
CA GLY A 100 42.36 32.49 33.01
C GLY A 100 41.16 33.07 32.28
N ASP A 101 41.31 34.28 31.74
CA ASP A 101 40.26 34.87 30.91
C ASP A 101 40.40 34.32 29.48
N GLY A 102 39.31 34.04 28.78
CA GLY A 102 39.40 33.46 27.44
C GLY A 102 38.14 32.69 27.09
N ILE A 103 38.17 32.00 25.95
CA ILE A 103 37.27 30.87 25.70
C ILE A 103 38.17 29.65 25.66
N ASP A 104 38.31 29.02 26.81
CA ASP A 104 39.32 27.99 27.07
C ASP A 104 38.74 26.60 26.90
N ASN A 105 39.59 25.66 26.47
CA ASN A 105 39.15 24.34 26.01
C ASN A 105 39.88 23.21 26.75
N LEU A 106 39.13 22.21 27.22
CA LEU A 106 39.64 20.92 27.65
C LEU A 106 39.10 19.82 26.74
N SER A 107 39.97 18.91 26.29
CA SER A 107 39.54 17.68 25.62
C SER A 107 40.17 16.46 26.27
N ALA A 108 39.41 15.40 26.54
CA ALA A 108 39.95 14.18 27.16
C ALA A 108 39.36 12.90 26.57
N THR A 109 40.18 11.86 26.48
CA THR A 109 39.75 10.50 26.10
C THR A 109 39.76 9.59 27.33
N LEU A 110 38.62 8.96 27.60
CA LEU A 110 38.35 8.23 28.83
C LEU A 110 38.35 6.72 28.59
N ASN A 111 38.94 5.99 29.53
CA ASN A 111 38.83 4.55 29.70
C ASN A 111 37.76 4.23 30.77
N GLU A 112 37.60 2.95 31.09
CA GLU A 112 36.75 2.53 32.21
C GLU A 112 37.24 3.10 33.55
N GLY A 113 36.32 3.70 34.32
CA GLY A 113 36.59 4.17 35.68
C GLY A 113 35.97 5.52 36.03
N THR A 114 36.33 6.04 37.21
CA THR A 114 35.86 7.33 37.72
C THR A 114 37.01 8.33 37.82
N VAL A 115 36.78 9.58 37.40
CA VAL A 115 37.70 10.70 37.55
C VAL A 115 37.01 11.84 38.29
N THR A 116 37.45 12.11 39.53
CA THR A 116 37.19 13.37 40.24
C THR A 116 38.44 14.27 40.13
N PRO A 117 38.50 15.27 39.23
CA PRO A 117 39.67 16.14 39.09
C PRO A 117 39.98 16.89 40.39
N ALA A 118 41.24 17.25 40.61
CA ALA A 118 41.65 18.00 41.79
C ALA A 118 41.12 19.44 41.78
N ALA A 119 41.07 20.06 40.58
CA ALA A 119 40.36 21.31 40.32
C ALA A 119 40.23 21.54 38.81
N ILE A 120 39.08 22.05 38.35
CA ILE A 120 38.95 22.67 37.02
C ILE A 120 38.24 24.01 37.17
N THR A 121 38.89 25.10 36.78
CA THR A 121 38.35 26.46 36.87
C THR A 121 38.78 27.29 35.67
N GLY A 122 37.91 28.16 35.17
CA GLY A 122 38.19 29.01 34.00
C GLY A 122 38.26 28.22 32.69
N VAL A 123 37.58 27.07 32.60
CA VAL A 123 37.51 26.26 31.37
C VAL A 123 36.09 26.27 30.88
N GLU A 124 35.81 26.95 29.78
CA GLU A 124 34.44 27.13 29.29
C GLU A 124 33.94 25.92 28.49
N ASN A 125 34.80 25.28 27.71
CA ASN A 125 34.43 24.17 26.83
C ASN A 125 35.13 22.87 27.25
N VAL A 126 34.36 21.83 27.59
CA VAL A 126 34.91 20.53 27.96
C VAL A 126 34.38 19.44 27.03
N MET A 127 35.29 18.72 26.39
CA MET A 127 34.98 17.62 25.48
C MET A 127 35.49 16.28 26.00
N PHE A 128 34.62 15.28 26.02
CA PHE A 128 34.94 13.90 26.36
C PHE A 128 34.74 12.94 25.18
N VAL A 129 35.60 11.92 25.13
CA VAL A 129 35.49 10.75 24.26
C VAL A 129 35.57 9.51 25.15
N ALA A 130 34.46 8.85 25.42
CA ALA A 130 34.43 7.63 26.24
C ALA A 130 34.64 6.38 25.38
N LEU A 131 35.74 5.66 25.63
CA LEU A 131 36.08 4.38 24.98
C LEU A 131 35.87 3.17 25.91
N GLY A 132 35.65 3.42 27.20
CA GLY A 132 35.14 2.47 28.19
C GLY A 132 34.14 3.19 29.12
N PRO A 133 33.31 2.46 29.90
CA PRO A 133 32.32 3.07 30.78
C PRO A 133 32.96 4.02 31.80
N ALA A 134 32.71 5.32 31.68
CA ALA A 134 33.42 6.34 32.43
C ALA A 134 32.47 7.24 33.22
N THR A 135 32.88 7.61 34.43
CA THR A 135 32.23 8.65 35.25
C THR A 135 33.21 9.79 35.49
N ILE A 136 32.83 11.02 35.18
CA ILE A 136 33.59 12.21 35.55
C ILE A 136 32.78 12.97 36.59
N ASP A 137 33.35 13.12 37.77
CA ASP A 137 32.74 13.79 38.92
C ASP A 137 33.21 15.25 38.95
N PHE A 138 32.25 16.16 38.82
CA PHE A 138 32.46 17.61 38.71
C PHE A 138 32.43 18.35 40.05
N ASP A 139 32.50 17.67 41.21
CA ASP A 139 32.51 18.31 42.54
C ASP A 139 33.52 19.47 42.67
N ASN A 140 34.68 19.35 42.00
CA ASN A 140 35.75 20.37 41.99
C ASN A 140 35.86 21.12 40.65
N VAL A 141 34.79 21.20 39.87
CA VAL A 141 34.75 21.82 38.53
C VAL A 141 33.80 23.01 38.54
N SER A 142 34.21 24.15 37.97
CA SER A 142 33.36 25.35 37.88
C SER A 142 33.68 26.19 36.63
N GLY A 143 32.70 26.98 36.17
CA GLY A 143 32.84 27.86 35.01
C GLY A 143 32.66 27.18 33.64
N VAL A 144 32.30 25.90 33.61
CA VAL A 144 32.01 25.19 32.35
C VAL A 144 30.70 25.69 31.76
N THR A 145 30.74 26.12 30.50
CA THR A 145 29.57 26.65 29.78
C THR A 145 29.12 25.76 28.62
N SER A 146 29.99 24.86 28.13
CA SER A 146 29.68 23.88 27.10
C SER A 146 30.29 22.52 27.43
N LEU A 147 29.44 21.49 27.49
CA LEU A 147 29.85 20.10 27.60
C LEU A 147 29.66 19.39 26.27
N ILE A 148 30.65 18.60 25.84
CA ILE A 148 30.61 17.89 24.57
C ILE A 148 30.99 16.43 24.82
N SER A 149 30.13 15.50 24.44
CA SER A 149 30.52 14.11 24.25
C SER A 149 30.58 13.80 22.76
N ARG A 150 31.73 13.35 22.26
CA ARG A 150 31.93 13.14 20.82
C ARG A 150 32.59 11.81 20.53
N GLY A 151 32.00 11.01 19.63
CA GLY A 151 32.55 9.73 19.21
C GLY A 151 32.65 8.70 20.34
N SER A 152 31.85 8.86 21.41
CA SER A 152 31.85 7.95 22.54
C SER A 152 31.20 6.63 22.14
N SER A 153 31.96 5.54 22.31
CA SER A 153 31.51 4.16 22.02
C SER A 153 31.13 3.38 23.28
N ALA A 154 31.31 4.00 24.46
CA ALA A 154 30.92 3.47 25.75
C ALA A 154 30.12 4.53 26.54
N THR A 155 29.48 4.08 27.62
CA THR A 155 28.69 4.94 28.48
C THR A 155 29.55 6.04 29.11
N LEU A 156 29.05 7.27 29.10
CA LEU A 156 29.62 8.39 29.84
C LEU A 156 28.60 8.87 30.87
N VAL A 157 29.07 9.08 32.09
CA VAL A 157 28.35 9.82 33.13
C VAL A 157 29.19 11.03 33.49
N VAL A 158 28.62 12.23 33.37
CA VAL A 158 29.19 13.44 33.98
C VAL A 158 28.32 13.74 35.19
N ASP A 159 28.88 13.52 36.38
CA ASP A 159 28.20 13.62 37.66
C ASP A 159 28.56 14.94 38.35
N ASP A 160 27.74 15.39 39.30
CA ASP A 160 28.03 16.55 40.15
C ASP A 160 28.30 17.86 39.39
N ILE A 161 27.57 18.10 38.30
CA ILE A 161 27.69 19.34 37.54
C ILE A 161 27.17 20.52 38.39
N GLN A 162 28.08 21.42 38.77
CA GLN A 162 27.85 22.47 39.76
C GLN A 162 26.98 23.64 39.27
N GLU A 163 26.98 23.89 37.97
CA GLU A 163 26.25 25.00 37.32
C GLU A 163 25.68 24.49 35.98
N ILE A 164 24.47 24.92 35.61
CA ILE A 164 23.86 24.52 34.33
C ILE A 164 24.67 25.15 33.18
N PRO A 165 25.31 24.35 32.30
CA PRO A 165 26.01 24.88 31.14
C PRO A 165 24.99 25.44 30.16
N THR A 166 25.42 26.40 29.34
CA THR A 166 24.56 26.91 28.25
C THR A 166 24.19 25.81 27.26
N SER A 167 25.07 24.82 27.07
CA SER A 167 24.81 23.72 26.15
C SER A 167 25.47 22.40 26.54
N ILE A 168 24.81 21.31 26.17
CA ILE A 168 25.36 19.95 26.12
C ILE A 168 25.24 19.45 24.69
N SER A 169 26.36 18.98 24.11
CA SER A 169 26.41 18.43 22.75
C SER A 169 26.75 16.96 22.78
N VAL A 170 25.99 16.13 22.08
CA VAL A 170 26.22 14.68 21.93
C VAL A 170 26.34 14.38 20.44
N ASN A 171 27.53 13.97 20.02
CA ASN A 171 27.89 13.91 18.61
C ASN A 171 28.51 12.56 18.23
N ASN A 172 27.89 11.80 17.33
CA ASN A 172 28.37 10.52 16.81
C ASN A 172 28.63 9.48 17.91
N ASN A 173 27.76 9.46 18.92
CA ASN A 173 27.86 8.54 20.05
C ASN A 173 26.97 7.31 19.83
N THR A 174 27.42 6.15 20.28
CA THR A 174 26.70 4.87 20.11
C THR A 174 26.25 4.23 21.42
N ALA A 175 26.56 4.86 22.55
CA ALA A 175 26.25 4.38 23.89
C ALA A 175 25.61 5.49 24.73
N ALA A 176 25.00 5.13 25.86
CA ALA A 176 24.27 6.06 26.71
C ALA A 176 25.15 7.19 27.27
N GLN A 177 24.63 8.40 27.31
CA GLN A 177 25.30 9.58 27.86
C GLN A 177 24.40 10.18 28.94
N THR A 178 24.93 10.36 30.14
CA THR A 178 24.18 10.86 31.29
C THR A 178 24.88 12.07 31.87
N PHE A 179 24.12 13.14 32.12
CA PHE A 179 24.60 14.38 32.72
C PHE A 179 23.76 14.67 33.97
N ILE A 180 24.42 14.74 35.13
CA ILE A 180 23.78 14.86 36.43
C ILE A 180 24.25 16.17 37.08
N PHE A 181 23.29 17.03 37.38
CA PHE A 181 23.49 18.29 38.08
C PHE A 181 23.41 18.09 39.60
N LYS A 182 24.14 18.93 40.35
CA LYS A 182 23.80 19.09 41.77
C LYS A 182 22.38 19.63 41.89
N ASP A 183 21.63 19.17 42.89
CA ASP A 183 20.27 19.68 43.15
C ASP A 183 20.23 21.20 43.34
N THR A 184 21.31 21.80 43.85
CA THR A 184 21.41 23.25 44.04
C THR A 184 21.61 24.02 42.74
N ALA A 185 22.07 23.37 41.67
CA ALA A 185 22.27 23.98 40.36
C ALA A 185 20.96 24.14 39.59
N VAL A 186 20.04 23.20 39.79
CA VAL A 186 18.70 23.13 39.18
C VAL A 186 17.59 23.44 40.20
N SER A 187 17.91 24.23 41.22
CA SER A 187 16.93 24.62 42.22
C SER A 187 16.11 25.80 41.69
N GLY A 188 14.86 25.58 41.30
CA GLY A 188 14.09 26.64 40.68
C GLY A 188 12.82 26.13 40.01
N ASN A 189 12.28 26.97 39.12
CA ASN A 189 11.21 26.61 38.19
C ASN A 189 11.49 27.24 36.79
N THR A 190 12.73 27.63 36.50
CA THR A 190 13.09 28.41 35.30
C THR A 190 14.48 28.04 34.75
N ASP A 191 14.91 26.82 34.99
CA ASP A 191 16.21 26.32 34.58
C ASP A 191 16.20 26.02 33.07
N GLU A 192 17.25 26.46 32.36
CA GLU A 192 17.32 26.45 30.89
C GLU A 192 18.58 25.73 30.39
N LEU A 193 18.39 24.83 29.43
CA LEU A 193 19.49 24.10 28.79
C LEU A 193 19.28 23.93 27.28
N THR A 194 20.36 24.12 26.51
CA THR A 194 20.40 23.73 25.09
C THR A 194 21.03 22.34 24.91
N LEU A 195 20.31 21.42 24.28
CA LEU A 195 20.81 20.12 23.86
C LEU A 195 21.11 20.13 22.36
N GLN A 196 22.29 19.68 21.96
CA GLN A 196 22.70 19.58 20.55
C GLN A 196 23.01 18.13 20.20
N PHE A 197 22.36 17.62 19.15
CA PHE A 197 22.46 16.25 18.66
C PHE A 197 22.96 16.21 17.22
N ASP A 198 23.95 15.37 16.95
CA ASP A 198 24.50 15.10 15.62
C ASP A 198 24.90 13.63 15.53
N GLY A 199 24.10 12.78 14.88
CA GLY A 199 24.43 11.36 14.72
C GLY A 199 24.39 10.55 16.03
N VAL A 200 23.46 10.86 16.94
CA VAL A 200 23.33 10.13 18.22
C VAL A 200 22.65 8.77 17.97
N GLY A 201 23.21 7.70 18.51
CA GLY A 201 22.64 6.34 18.41
C GLY A 201 22.51 5.66 19.78
N GLY A 202 22.31 6.43 20.84
CA GLY A 202 22.16 5.93 22.21
C GLY A 202 21.42 6.93 23.10
N VAL A 203 20.93 6.46 24.24
CA VAL A 203 20.14 7.27 25.17
C VAL A 203 20.93 8.48 25.67
N VAL A 204 20.29 9.64 25.72
CA VAL A 204 20.80 10.83 26.42
C VAL A 204 19.90 11.09 27.62
N ASN A 205 20.49 11.14 28.81
CA ASN A 205 19.79 11.48 30.05
C ASN A 205 20.37 12.76 30.63
N VAL A 206 19.49 13.58 31.19
CA VAL A 206 19.84 14.80 31.90
C VAL A 206 18.95 14.88 33.14
N GLY A 207 19.56 15.08 34.31
CA GLY A 207 18.81 15.38 35.52
C GLY A 207 19.68 15.77 36.72
N SER A 208 19.18 15.60 37.94
CA SER A 208 19.89 15.89 39.20
C SER A 208 20.28 14.65 40.02
N GLU A 209 21.00 14.85 41.13
CA GLU A 209 21.37 13.79 42.07
C GLU A 209 20.16 13.10 42.71
N LEU A 210 19.09 13.86 43.00
CA LEU A 210 17.86 13.32 43.59
C LEU A 210 16.95 12.66 42.55
N VAL A 211 16.91 13.21 41.34
CA VAL A 211 16.08 12.74 40.24
C VAL A 211 16.98 12.59 39.02
N GLY A 212 17.38 11.35 38.72
CA GLY A 212 18.33 11.07 37.64
C GLY A 212 17.82 11.37 36.22
N ASP A 213 16.60 11.87 36.10
CA ASP A 213 15.88 12.29 34.91
C ASP A 213 14.94 13.47 35.23
N GLY A 214 15.08 14.60 34.52
CA GLY A 214 14.25 15.80 34.77
C GLY A 214 14.95 16.86 35.62
N ASP A 215 14.25 17.89 36.07
CA ASP A 215 14.76 19.12 36.73
C ASP A 215 15.20 20.29 35.82
N ILE A 216 15.03 20.21 34.51
CA ILE A 216 15.17 21.38 33.62
C ILE A 216 13.80 21.75 33.06
N GLU A 217 13.32 22.98 33.29
CA GLU A 217 12.00 23.41 32.82
C GLU A 217 11.99 23.90 31.37
N ILE A 218 13.11 24.40 30.86
CA ILE A 218 13.20 25.00 29.51
C ILE A 218 14.30 24.31 28.71
N PHE A 219 13.90 23.58 27.67
CA PHE A 219 14.83 22.97 26.71
C PHE A 219 14.79 23.66 25.35
N THR A 220 15.97 23.92 24.81
CA THR A 220 16.16 24.08 23.35
C THR A 220 16.88 22.85 22.83
N ILE A 221 16.29 22.10 21.90
CA ILE A 221 16.86 20.90 21.30
C ILE A 221 17.21 21.21 19.85
N ILE A 222 18.45 20.99 19.47
CA ILE A 222 18.95 21.21 18.12
C ILE A 222 19.47 19.88 17.57
N ALA A 223 18.92 19.42 16.46
CA ALA A 223 19.44 18.25 15.74
C ALA A 223 19.98 18.70 14.37
N ALA A 224 21.26 18.48 14.13
CA ALA A 224 21.90 18.87 12.88
C ALA A 224 23.02 17.90 12.49
N GLY A 225 23.26 17.76 11.19
CA GLY A 225 24.29 16.85 10.68
C GLY A 225 23.71 15.46 10.43
N GLY A 226 24.07 14.49 11.27
CA GLY A 226 23.58 13.11 11.21
C GLY A 226 22.24 12.92 11.94
N ALA A 227 21.42 11.98 11.44
CA ALA A 227 20.19 11.56 12.09
C ALA A 227 20.48 11.05 13.52
N SER A 228 19.63 11.42 14.47
CA SER A 228 19.80 11.09 15.89
C SER A 228 18.60 10.28 16.38
N ASP A 229 18.87 9.15 17.03
CA ASP A 229 17.89 8.26 17.65
C ASP A 229 18.34 7.93 19.08
N LEU A 230 17.54 8.37 20.05
CA LEU A 230 17.83 8.22 21.48
C LEU A 230 17.35 6.87 22.05
N GLY A 231 16.67 6.02 21.28
CA GLY A 231 16.26 4.67 21.68
C GLY A 231 15.28 4.63 22.87
N ALA A 232 15.40 3.60 23.73
CA ALA A 232 14.57 3.45 24.93
C ALA A 232 15.37 3.79 26.19
N GLY A 233 14.87 4.70 27.04
CA GLY A 233 15.56 5.15 28.26
C GLY A 233 14.73 6.08 29.15
N ASN A 234 15.32 6.58 30.25
CA ASN A 234 14.64 7.46 31.22
C ASN A 234 14.59 8.94 30.77
N GLY A 235 15.33 9.30 29.72
CA GLY A 235 15.19 10.58 29.03
C GLY A 235 15.66 11.77 29.86
N PHE A 236 15.21 12.96 29.47
CA PHE A 236 15.55 14.24 30.11
C PHE A 236 14.34 15.16 30.32
N GLY A 237 13.19 14.81 29.75
CA GLY A 237 12.07 15.73 29.59
C GLY A 237 11.02 15.70 30.72
N ALA A 238 11.25 15.07 31.87
CA ALA A 238 10.19 14.86 32.86
C ALA A 238 9.58 16.19 33.36
N ASP A 239 10.40 17.13 33.81
CA ASP A 239 9.96 18.43 34.35
C ASP A 239 9.97 19.57 33.32
N ALA A 240 10.31 19.26 32.07
CA ALA A 240 10.32 20.23 30.99
C ALA A 240 8.92 20.80 30.73
N ILE A 241 8.75 22.11 30.93
CA ILE A 241 7.51 22.84 30.70
C ILE A 241 7.47 23.38 29.26
N THR A 242 8.60 23.96 28.81
CA THR A 242 8.75 24.53 27.46
C THR A 242 9.90 23.85 26.73
N ILE A 243 9.59 23.25 25.59
CA ILE A 243 10.55 22.58 24.71
C ILE A 243 10.45 23.23 23.33
N THR A 244 11.58 23.73 22.83
CA THR A 244 11.72 24.17 21.44
C THR A 244 12.65 23.21 20.72
N VAL A 245 12.25 22.74 19.53
CA VAL A 245 13.03 21.80 18.71
C VAL A 245 13.35 22.43 17.36
N ASN A 246 14.63 22.37 16.98
CA ASN A 246 15.15 22.81 15.70
C ASN A 246 15.94 21.66 15.05
N ALA A 247 15.23 20.78 14.35
CA ALA A 247 15.81 19.64 13.65
C ALA A 247 16.01 19.94 12.15
N THR A 248 17.25 19.87 11.70
CA THR A 248 17.65 19.92 10.26
C THR A 248 18.13 18.56 9.74
N SER A 249 18.19 17.57 10.62
CA SER A 249 18.39 16.15 10.38
C SER A 249 17.39 15.38 11.23
N ASP A 250 16.97 14.20 10.79
CA ASP A 250 15.95 13.40 11.48
C ASP A 250 16.30 13.20 12.96
N LEU A 251 15.31 13.41 13.82
CA LEU A 251 15.43 13.34 15.27
C LEU A 251 14.34 12.43 15.83
N ASP A 252 14.75 11.32 16.43
CA ASP A 252 13.91 10.49 17.27
C ASP A 252 14.31 10.70 18.75
N LEU A 253 13.42 11.35 19.51
CA LEU A 253 13.60 11.60 20.94
C LEU A 253 13.43 10.35 21.80
N GLY A 254 13.15 9.21 21.18
CA GLY A 254 13.10 7.90 21.79
C GLY A 254 11.68 7.34 21.92
N SER A 255 11.63 6.06 22.27
CA SER A 255 10.38 5.28 22.39
C SER A 255 9.78 5.27 23.79
N THR A 256 10.50 5.77 24.81
CA THR A 256 9.94 5.98 26.15
C THR A 256 9.15 7.28 26.17
N ALA A 257 7.94 7.23 26.74
CA ALA A 257 7.11 8.42 26.92
C ALA A 257 7.78 9.45 27.84
N GLN A 258 7.87 10.70 27.40
CA GLN A 258 8.51 11.82 28.11
C GLN A 258 7.60 13.08 28.14
N PHE A 259 8.08 14.19 28.69
CA PHE A 259 7.40 15.50 28.64
C PHE A 259 6.10 15.58 29.45
N ILE A 260 6.07 14.89 30.59
CA ILE A 260 4.91 14.88 31.50
C ILE A 260 4.57 16.29 32.03
N ALA A 261 5.53 17.17 32.26
CA ALA A 261 5.25 18.56 32.68
C ALA A 261 4.95 19.54 31.52
N SER A 262 5.20 19.13 30.27
CA SER A 262 5.18 20.05 29.12
C SER A 262 3.81 20.68 28.87
N THR A 263 3.79 22.00 28.73
CA THR A 263 2.64 22.75 28.22
C THR A 263 2.90 23.30 26.83
N ASN A 264 4.16 23.32 26.37
CA ASN A 264 4.55 23.78 25.06
C ASN A 264 5.70 22.94 24.52
N PHE A 265 5.42 22.10 23.52
CA PHE A 265 6.40 21.45 22.67
C PHE A 265 6.30 22.05 21.27
N ASP A 266 7.35 22.72 20.80
CA ASP A 266 7.32 23.46 19.54
C ASP A 266 8.49 23.07 18.64
N ALA A 267 8.21 22.26 17.61
CA ALA A 267 9.16 21.88 16.57
C ALA A 267 8.95 22.65 15.26
N SER A 268 8.17 23.73 15.24
CA SER A 268 7.73 24.42 14.01
C SER A 268 8.85 24.98 13.12
N ASP A 269 10.04 25.22 13.69
CA ASP A 269 11.22 25.65 12.93
C ASP A 269 12.05 24.47 12.37
N SER A 270 11.63 23.22 12.62
CA SER A 270 12.30 22.01 12.11
C SER A 270 11.97 21.77 10.64
N THR A 271 12.96 21.31 9.88
CA THR A 271 12.81 20.97 8.45
C THR A 271 13.00 19.48 8.17
N ALA A 272 13.40 18.71 9.17
CA ALA A 272 13.55 17.26 9.12
C ALA A 272 12.55 16.61 10.08
N ALA A 273 12.36 15.30 9.97
CA ALA A 273 11.39 14.56 10.77
C ALA A 273 11.73 14.61 12.27
N VAL A 274 10.73 14.89 13.11
CA VAL A 274 10.79 14.81 14.56
C VAL A 274 9.83 13.73 15.05
N THR A 275 10.37 12.76 15.78
CA THR A 275 9.60 11.72 16.46
C THR A 275 9.63 11.93 17.97
N ALA A 276 8.45 11.90 18.60
CA ALA A 276 8.31 12.05 20.04
C ALA A 276 7.15 11.21 20.61
N VAL A 277 7.37 10.61 21.78
CA VAL A 277 6.34 9.91 22.56
C VAL A 277 6.06 10.72 23.82
N PHE A 278 4.81 11.12 24.01
CA PHE A 278 4.40 11.95 25.13
C PHE A 278 3.86 11.09 26.28
N ALA A 279 4.18 11.48 27.51
CA ALA A 279 3.71 10.85 28.73
C ALA A 279 2.41 11.47 29.23
N ALA A 280 1.56 10.62 29.77
CA ALA A 280 0.33 10.98 30.46
C ALA A 280 0.60 11.98 31.60
N LYS A 281 -0.22 13.02 31.70
CA LYS A 281 -0.27 13.93 32.85
C LYS A 281 -0.77 13.17 34.08
N THR A 282 -0.10 13.36 35.21
CA THR A 282 -0.49 12.71 36.48
C THR A 282 -1.58 13.44 37.24
N THR A 283 -1.93 14.66 36.82
CA THR A 283 -2.95 15.51 37.46
C THR A 283 -3.73 16.31 36.43
N ALA A 284 -5.05 16.34 36.61
CA ALA A 284 -5.94 17.17 35.81
C ALA A 284 -5.60 18.67 35.90
N SER A 285 -5.64 19.40 34.78
CA SER A 285 -5.22 20.81 34.72
C SER A 285 -5.85 21.59 33.57
N GLU A 286 -6.51 22.72 33.88
CA GLU A 286 -7.06 23.68 32.90
C GLU A 286 -5.99 24.50 32.14
N THR A 287 -4.73 24.07 32.17
CA THR A 287 -3.64 24.74 31.45
C THR A 287 -3.59 24.20 30.04
N ALA A 288 -3.60 25.10 29.06
CA ALA A 288 -3.49 24.72 27.64
C ALA A 288 -2.17 23.98 27.38
N VAL A 289 -2.23 22.97 26.52
CA VAL A 289 -1.08 22.20 26.05
C VAL A 289 -0.98 22.37 24.55
N THR A 290 0.19 22.81 24.07
CA THR A 290 0.48 22.99 22.65
C THR A 290 1.60 22.07 22.21
N ILE A 291 1.37 21.30 21.15
CA ILE A 291 2.32 20.40 20.50
C ILE A 291 2.36 20.76 19.01
N LYS A 292 3.54 21.10 18.50
CA LYS A 292 3.73 21.47 17.09
C LYS A 292 4.84 20.68 16.42
N GLY A 293 4.56 20.17 15.22
CA GLY A 293 5.56 19.70 14.26
C GLY A 293 6.09 20.82 13.37
N GLY A 294 7.06 20.48 12.53
CA GLY A 294 7.75 21.34 11.57
C GLY A 294 7.37 21.02 10.12
N ALA A 295 8.34 21.07 9.21
CA ALA A 295 8.16 20.79 7.78
C ALA A 295 8.57 19.36 7.36
N GLY A 296 8.97 18.54 8.34
CA GLY A 296 9.42 17.15 8.15
C GLY A 296 8.25 16.17 8.10
N ALA A 297 8.53 14.87 8.00
CA ALA A 297 7.49 13.84 8.22
C ALA A 297 7.48 13.48 9.71
N ASP A 298 6.76 14.26 10.50
CA ASP A 298 6.78 14.20 11.95
C ASP A 298 5.90 13.08 12.48
N LYS A 299 6.29 12.53 13.64
CA LYS A 299 5.59 11.40 14.26
C LYS A 299 5.43 11.61 15.74
N PHE A 300 4.20 11.91 16.16
CA PHE A 300 3.86 12.11 17.57
C PHE A 300 2.95 11.01 18.09
N ASP A 301 3.27 10.52 19.28
CA ASP A 301 2.45 9.55 20.00
C ASP A 301 1.92 10.15 21.29
N ILE A 302 0.62 10.42 21.30
CA ILE A 302 -0.12 10.93 22.45
C ILE A 302 -1.12 9.89 22.96
N ARG A 303 -0.93 8.60 22.65
CA ARG A 303 -1.88 7.54 23.08
C ARG A 303 -1.99 7.37 24.58
N THR A 304 -0.98 7.81 25.31
CA THR A 304 -0.99 7.77 26.78
C THR A 304 -1.95 8.79 27.38
N PHE A 305 -2.37 9.81 26.61
CA PHE A 305 -3.31 10.81 27.09
C PHE A 305 -4.70 10.19 27.26
N THR A 306 -5.42 10.63 28.29
CA THR A 306 -6.70 10.06 28.70
C THR A 306 -7.75 11.15 28.94
N ALA A 307 -9.03 10.75 28.92
CA ALA A 307 -10.15 11.61 29.27
C ALA A 307 -10.08 12.21 30.69
N GLU A 308 -9.33 11.61 31.61
CA GLU A 308 -9.28 12.05 33.02
C GLU A 308 -8.29 13.21 33.26
N GLU A 309 -7.40 13.48 32.31
CA GLU A 309 -6.34 14.47 32.44
C GLU A 309 -6.81 15.91 32.28
N ASN A 310 -8.04 16.13 31.77
CA ASN A 310 -8.72 17.42 31.62
C ASN A 310 -7.71 18.56 31.42
N PHE A 311 -7.17 18.63 30.21
CA PHE A 311 -6.35 19.74 29.73
C PHE A 311 -7.18 21.04 29.77
N GLY A 312 -6.53 22.20 29.68
CA GLY A 312 -7.22 23.33 29.04
C GLY A 312 -7.33 23.04 27.54
N ASP A 313 -7.20 24.06 26.68
CA ASP A 313 -7.14 23.81 25.24
C ASP A 313 -5.95 22.87 24.87
N LEU A 314 -6.22 21.69 24.30
CA LEU A 314 -5.23 20.85 23.63
C LEU A 314 -5.09 21.26 22.17
N ILE A 315 -3.90 21.76 21.82
CA ILE A 315 -3.56 22.18 20.45
C ILE A 315 -2.47 21.26 19.93
N VAL A 316 -2.80 20.44 18.94
CA VAL A 316 -1.85 19.62 18.18
C VAL A 316 -1.87 20.10 16.73
N ASP A 317 -0.72 20.49 16.21
CA ASP A 317 -0.53 20.97 14.84
C ASP A 317 0.71 20.30 14.24
N MET A 318 0.52 19.32 13.37
CA MET A 318 1.65 18.51 12.87
C MET A 318 2.54 19.28 11.87
N GLY A 319 2.08 20.39 11.30
CA GLY A 319 2.89 21.29 10.48
C GLY A 319 2.76 21.07 8.97
N ASP A 320 3.84 21.25 8.22
CA ASP A 320 3.87 20.86 6.82
C ASP A 320 4.56 19.48 6.73
N GLY A 321 4.14 18.57 5.87
CA GLY A 321 4.74 17.23 5.88
C GLY A 321 3.80 16.17 5.38
N ASN A 322 4.18 14.91 5.59
CA ASN A 322 3.22 13.81 5.60
C ASN A 322 3.38 13.17 6.97
N ASP A 323 2.60 13.65 7.91
CA ASP A 323 2.80 13.44 9.33
C ASP A 323 2.03 12.23 9.84
N THR A 324 2.34 11.79 11.04
CA THR A 324 1.63 10.69 11.71
C THR A 324 1.39 11.02 13.17
N LEU A 325 0.11 11.06 13.53
CA LEU A 325 -0.33 11.23 14.91
C LEU A 325 -0.98 9.94 15.42
N TYR A 326 -0.44 9.38 16.51
CA TYR A 326 -1.12 8.32 17.26
C TYR A 326 -1.98 8.93 18.35
N LEU A 327 -3.29 8.74 18.24
CA LEU A 327 -4.29 9.27 19.15
C LEU A 327 -4.87 8.15 20.03
N GLY A 328 -4.87 8.41 21.34
CA GLY A 328 -5.41 7.51 22.36
C GLY A 328 -6.88 7.79 22.67
N GLU A 329 -7.29 7.54 23.91
CA GLU A 329 -8.64 7.84 24.42
C GLU A 329 -8.79 9.31 24.86
N VAL A 330 -8.11 10.23 24.16
CA VAL A 330 -8.15 11.66 24.48
C VAL A 330 -9.58 12.15 24.30
N ALA A 331 -10.12 12.75 25.35
CA ALA A 331 -11.46 13.34 25.35
C ALA A 331 -11.41 14.74 25.94
N ASP A 332 -10.48 15.56 25.43
CA ASP A 332 -10.54 16.98 25.71
C ASP A 332 -11.76 17.58 25.01
N THR A 333 -12.70 18.09 25.79
CA THR A 333 -13.97 18.64 25.28
C THR A 333 -13.97 20.16 25.23
N ASP A 334 -12.84 20.81 25.53
CA ASP A 334 -12.74 22.25 25.47
C ASP A 334 -12.89 22.77 24.04
N THR A 335 -13.61 23.89 23.92
CA THR A 335 -13.98 24.46 22.61
C THR A 335 -12.81 25.11 21.87
N GLY A 336 -11.68 25.35 22.55
CA GLY A 336 -10.47 25.88 21.94
C GLY A 336 -9.49 24.82 21.46
N SER A 337 -9.74 23.54 21.78
CA SER A 337 -8.88 22.43 21.40
C SER A 337 -8.97 22.14 19.90
N SER A 338 -7.85 21.72 19.31
CA SER A 338 -7.74 21.44 17.89
C SER A 338 -6.62 20.44 17.62
N ILE A 339 -6.87 19.47 16.74
CA ILE A 339 -5.91 18.45 16.33
C ILE A 339 -5.81 18.49 14.80
N LYS A 340 -4.65 18.86 14.27
CA LYS A 340 -4.44 19.12 12.84
C LYS A 340 -3.29 18.32 12.27
N GLY A 341 -3.51 17.69 11.11
CA GLY A 341 -2.44 17.10 10.30
C GLY A 341 -1.63 18.15 9.55
N GLY A 342 -2.25 19.28 9.19
CA GLY A 342 -1.55 20.42 8.62
C GLY A 342 -1.48 20.37 7.09
N SER A 343 -0.36 20.83 6.50
CA SER A 343 -0.18 20.79 5.04
C SER A 343 0.47 19.47 4.63
N GLY A 344 -0.29 18.58 4.03
CA GLY A 344 0.21 17.32 3.49
C GLY A 344 -0.82 16.72 2.55
N ASP A 345 -0.40 15.74 1.75
CA ASP A 345 -1.35 14.92 0.98
C ASP A 345 -1.50 13.52 1.60
N GLY A 346 -0.90 13.30 2.78
CA GLY A 346 -0.75 11.98 3.37
C GLY A 346 -0.65 12.00 4.89
N ASP A 347 -1.25 12.98 5.56
CA ASP A 347 -1.25 13.05 7.01
C ASP A 347 -2.13 11.94 7.60
N ILE A 348 -1.56 11.19 8.54
CA ILE A 348 -2.17 9.98 9.10
C ILE A 348 -2.57 10.22 10.55
N LEU A 349 -3.86 10.12 10.82
CA LEU A 349 -4.37 9.94 12.18
C LEU A 349 -4.54 8.45 12.47
N ILE A 350 -3.92 7.94 13.52
CA ILE A 350 -4.03 6.54 13.95
C ILE A 350 -4.82 6.47 15.26
N ILE A 351 -5.95 5.77 15.25
CA ILE A 351 -6.73 5.48 16.46
C ILE A 351 -6.59 4.00 16.83
N SER A 352 -6.22 3.74 18.08
CA SER A 352 -5.96 2.36 18.58
C SER A 352 -6.86 1.94 19.76
N GLY A 353 -7.77 2.82 20.18
CA GLY A 353 -8.70 2.62 21.29
C GLY A 353 -10.16 2.56 20.84
N ASN A 354 -11.04 3.36 21.43
CA ASN A 354 -12.44 3.44 21.02
C ASN A 354 -12.63 4.34 19.78
N ALA A 355 -13.86 4.36 19.24
CA ALA A 355 -14.25 5.38 18.26
C ALA A 355 -14.06 6.78 18.82
N LEU A 356 -13.78 7.74 17.93
CA LEU A 356 -13.73 9.14 18.30
C LEU A 356 -15.14 9.59 18.73
N ALA A 357 -15.24 10.18 19.93
CA ALA A 357 -16.46 10.86 20.35
C ALA A 357 -16.74 12.05 19.42
N ALA A 358 -18.01 12.44 19.26
CA ALA A 358 -18.39 13.50 18.32
C ALA A 358 -17.70 14.85 18.65
N GLU A 359 -17.51 15.13 19.94
CA GLU A 359 -16.81 16.31 20.43
C GLU A 359 -15.34 16.32 19.99
N VAL A 360 -14.62 15.22 20.21
CA VAL A 360 -13.21 15.06 19.79
C VAL A 360 -13.10 15.07 18.26
N ASN A 361 -14.01 14.38 17.58
CA ASN A 361 -14.05 14.36 16.12
C ASN A 361 -14.12 15.79 15.58
N SER A 362 -14.96 16.65 16.16
CA SER A 362 -15.13 18.05 15.71
C SER A 362 -13.89 18.93 15.85
N GLN A 363 -12.90 18.51 16.64
CA GLN A 363 -11.62 19.21 16.82
C GLN A 363 -10.56 18.75 15.81
N ILE A 364 -10.81 17.64 15.10
CA ILE A 364 -9.89 17.07 14.12
C ILE A 364 -10.10 17.72 12.75
N SER A 365 -9.02 18.07 12.08
CA SER A 365 -9.04 18.58 10.70
C SER A 365 -7.71 18.31 10.00
N GLU A 366 -7.67 18.51 8.67
CA GLU A 366 -6.41 18.51 7.91
C GLU A 366 -5.66 17.17 7.99
N PHE A 367 -6.38 16.05 8.15
CA PHE A 367 -5.84 14.70 7.95
C PHE A 367 -6.49 14.06 6.72
N GLU A 368 -5.68 13.45 5.86
CA GLU A 368 -6.16 12.74 4.68
C GLU A 368 -6.51 11.30 5.00
N ILE A 369 -5.80 10.68 5.95
CA ILE A 369 -5.87 9.24 6.23
C ILE A 369 -6.29 9.02 7.69
N LEU A 370 -7.33 8.18 7.89
CA LEU A 370 -7.67 7.64 9.20
C LEU A 370 -7.32 6.16 9.25
N ASN A 371 -6.30 5.79 10.02
CA ASN A 371 -5.97 4.39 10.28
C ASN A 371 -6.62 3.90 11.58
N ILE A 372 -7.28 2.75 11.51
CA ILE A 372 -8.04 2.17 12.60
C ILE A 372 -7.36 0.87 13.04
N GLU A 373 -6.89 0.85 14.29
CA GLU A 373 -6.22 -0.30 14.90
C GLU A 373 -7.09 -0.98 15.99
N THR A 374 -8.40 -0.72 16.01
CA THR A 374 -9.34 -1.22 17.03
C THR A 374 -10.38 -2.20 16.50
N THR A 375 -10.99 -2.99 17.39
CA THR A 375 -12.00 -4.01 17.06
C THR A 375 -13.42 -3.47 17.16
N GLY A 376 -14.17 -3.45 16.05
CA GLY A 376 -15.60 -3.11 16.06
C GLY A 376 -15.85 -1.60 16.20
N LEU A 377 -16.14 -0.90 15.10
CA LEU A 377 -16.13 0.56 15.08
C LEU A 377 -17.32 1.15 14.33
N THR A 378 -17.94 2.18 14.93
CA THR A 378 -18.76 3.17 14.22
C THR A 378 -18.02 4.50 14.28
N GLN A 379 -17.55 4.99 13.14
CA GLN A 379 -16.77 6.23 13.05
C GLN A 379 -17.41 7.21 12.07
N ASP A 380 -17.44 8.47 12.47
CA ASP A 380 -17.85 9.58 11.62
C ASP A 380 -16.64 10.09 10.81
N ALA A 381 -16.78 10.11 9.50
CA ALA A 381 -15.75 10.54 8.55
C ALA A 381 -15.82 12.03 8.18
N ASP A 382 -16.72 12.81 8.78
CA ASP A 382 -17.04 14.19 8.36
C ASP A 382 -15.83 15.13 8.23
N ASN A 383 -14.76 14.86 9.00
CA ASN A 383 -13.57 15.70 9.11
C ASN A 383 -12.36 15.19 8.33
N PHE A 384 -12.49 14.07 7.62
CA PHE A 384 -11.41 13.51 6.79
C PHE A 384 -11.70 13.82 5.32
N GLY A 385 -10.87 14.70 4.75
CA GLY A 385 -11.07 15.20 3.39
C GLY A 385 -10.46 14.30 2.30
N GLY A 386 -9.51 13.44 2.66
CA GLY A 386 -8.53 12.85 1.74
C GLY A 386 -8.62 11.36 1.46
N THR A 387 -9.42 10.60 2.20
CA THR A 387 -9.65 9.17 1.96
C THR A 387 -8.47 8.22 2.28
N ILE A 388 -8.67 7.28 3.21
CA ILE A 388 -8.29 5.85 3.23
C ILE A 388 -8.51 5.37 4.67
N PHE A 389 -9.39 4.39 4.88
CA PHE A 389 -9.59 3.75 6.18
C PHE A 389 -8.88 2.40 6.20
N GLY A 390 -7.80 2.30 6.97
CA GLY A 390 -7.00 1.08 7.12
C GLY A 390 -7.44 0.23 8.32
N THR A 391 -7.46 -1.10 8.20
CA THR A 391 -7.49 -2.00 9.37
C THR A 391 -6.10 -2.51 9.68
N ALA A 392 -5.59 -2.25 10.89
CA ALA A 392 -4.29 -2.81 11.34
C ALA A 392 -4.42 -4.21 11.98
N ALA A 393 -5.65 -4.65 12.27
CA ALA A 393 -5.96 -5.97 12.79
C ALA A 393 -7.33 -6.45 12.28
N ALA A 394 -7.64 -7.74 12.46
CA ALA A 394 -8.96 -8.27 12.16
C ALA A 394 -10.02 -7.64 13.08
N ILE A 395 -11.18 -7.32 12.52
CA ILE A 395 -12.27 -6.64 13.22
C ILE A 395 -13.60 -7.38 13.01
N ALA A 396 -14.51 -7.24 13.98
CA ALA A 396 -15.84 -7.83 13.86
C ALA A 396 -16.72 -7.06 12.87
N GLU A 397 -16.78 -5.74 12.99
CA GLU A 397 -17.63 -4.86 12.20
C GLU A 397 -16.93 -3.51 12.00
N MET A 398 -17.10 -2.93 10.81
CA MET A 398 -16.73 -1.54 10.52
C MET A 398 -17.96 -0.82 10.01
N ARG A 399 -18.25 0.34 10.58
CA ARG A 399 -19.24 1.28 10.09
C ARG A 399 -18.60 2.64 9.98
N ILE A 400 -18.58 3.20 8.78
CA ILE A 400 -18.14 4.56 8.54
C ILE A 400 -19.34 5.38 8.09
N ASP A 401 -19.66 6.40 8.88
CA ASP A 401 -20.72 7.37 8.63
C ASP A 401 -20.16 8.62 7.95
N ASN A 402 -20.99 9.28 7.15
CA ASN A 402 -20.67 10.52 6.45
C ASN A 402 -19.40 10.48 5.58
N LEU A 403 -19.18 9.38 4.85
CA LEU A 403 -18.13 9.30 3.84
C LEU A 403 -18.38 10.30 2.71
N ALA A 404 -17.33 11.00 2.28
CA ALA A 404 -17.39 11.81 1.07
C ALA A 404 -17.50 10.93 -0.19
N GLY A 405 -18.16 11.44 -1.25
CA GLY A 405 -18.13 10.79 -2.56
C GLY A 405 -16.69 10.71 -3.09
N GLY A 406 -16.30 9.56 -3.66
CA GLY A 406 -14.92 9.28 -4.09
C GLY A 406 -14.04 8.62 -3.03
N SER A 407 -14.62 8.22 -1.89
CA SER A 407 -13.88 7.55 -0.82
C SER A 407 -13.36 6.15 -1.22
N ILE A 408 -12.34 5.70 -0.51
CA ILE A 408 -11.47 4.53 -0.66
C ILE A 408 -11.32 3.99 0.76
N ILE A 409 -11.55 2.69 0.94
CA ILE A 409 -11.37 1.99 2.21
C ILE A 409 -10.38 0.85 1.96
N ASN A 410 -9.32 0.77 2.77
CA ASN A 410 -8.26 -0.24 2.66
C ASN A 410 -8.44 -1.30 3.75
N ILE A 411 -8.82 -2.51 3.35
CA ILE A 411 -9.02 -3.65 4.23
C ILE A 411 -7.82 -4.58 4.11
N ASN A 412 -6.92 -4.53 5.09
CA ASN A 412 -5.71 -5.37 5.11
C ASN A 412 -5.86 -6.62 5.99
N HIS A 413 -6.99 -6.74 6.69
CA HIS A 413 -7.31 -7.83 7.62
C HIS A 413 -8.80 -8.14 7.58
N ASP A 414 -9.18 -9.35 8.02
CA ASP A 414 -10.56 -9.82 8.00
C ASP A 414 -11.56 -8.88 8.68
N VAL A 415 -12.73 -8.72 8.05
CA VAL A 415 -13.91 -8.04 8.59
C VAL A 415 -15.02 -9.07 8.73
N GLY A 416 -15.21 -9.60 9.93
CA GLY A 416 -15.95 -10.84 10.17
C GLY A 416 -17.48 -10.75 10.09
N THR A 417 -18.07 -9.56 10.09
CA THR A 417 -19.53 -9.36 10.03
C THR A 417 -19.90 -8.48 8.85
N SER A 418 -19.49 -7.22 8.87
CA SER A 418 -19.82 -6.27 7.81
C SER A 418 -18.93 -5.04 7.80
N LEU A 419 -18.73 -4.49 6.60
CA LEU A 419 -18.32 -3.12 6.35
C LEU A 419 -19.54 -2.31 5.89
N THR A 420 -20.00 -1.37 6.70
CA THR A 420 -21.02 -0.38 6.33
C THR A 420 -20.35 0.94 5.93
N ALA A 421 -20.68 1.43 4.74
CA ALA A 421 -20.13 2.68 4.20
C ALA A 421 -21.27 3.65 3.84
N ASN A 422 -21.57 4.61 4.72
CA ASN A 422 -22.66 5.56 4.51
C ASN A 422 -22.15 6.87 3.92
N LEU A 423 -22.66 7.20 2.73
CA LEU A 423 -22.39 8.43 2.02
C LEU A 423 -22.96 9.66 2.76
N LYS A 424 -22.19 10.75 2.82
CA LYS A 424 -22.58 12.03 3.42
C LYS A 424 -23.62 12.80 2.61
N THR A 425 -23.34 12.99 1.33
CA THR A 425 -24.14 13.83 0.42
C THR A 425 -24.28 13.12 -0.91
N ASP A 426 -25.53 12.97 -1.35
CA ASP A 426 -25.91 12.43 -2.65
C ASP A 426 -25.65 13.47 -3.76
N THR A 427 -24.79 13.09 -4.70
CA THR A 427 -24.42 13.80 -5.90
C THR A 427 -24.52 12.84 -7.10
N PRO A 428 -24.67 13.33 -8.34
CA PRO A 428 -24.84 12.44 -9.51
C PRO A 428 -23.60 11.61 -9.92
N SER A 429 -22.56 11.52 -9.08
CA SER A 429 -21.26 10.95 -9.42
C SER A 429 -20.56 10.37 -8.20
N ASP A 430 -21.31 9.91 -7.19
CA ASP A 430 -20.74 9.36 -5.98
C ASP A 430 -20.12 7.99 -6.26
N ALA A 431 -18.86 7.86 -5.85
CA ALA A 431 -18.10 6.62 -5.97
C ALA A 431 -17.60 6.14 -4.61
N LEU A 432 -17.46 4.82 -4.48
CA LEU A 432 -16.80 4.15 -3.37
C LEU A 432 -15.84 3.09 -3.91
N THR A 433 -14.60 3.10 -3.43
CA THR A 433 -13.62 2.04 -3.72
C THR A 433 -13.30 1.27 -2.44
N ILE A 434 -13.36 -0.05 -2.52
CA ILE A 434 -12.96 -0.95 -1.44
C ILE A 434 -11.74 -1.74 -1.91
N ASN A 435 -10.60 -1.46 -1.31
CA ASN A 435 -9.36 -2.19 -1.53
C ASN A 435 -9.28 -3.34 -0.53
N ILE A 436 -9.16 -4.59 -0.98
CA ILE A 436 -9.09 -5.78 -0.11
C ILE A 436 -7.73 -6.47 -0.29
N GLY A 437 -7.08 -6.85 0.81
CA GLY A 437 -5.91 -7.75 0.82
C GLY A 437 -4.57 -7.10 1.16
N GLY A 438 -4.43 -5.78 1.00
CA GLY A 438 -3.15 -5.09 1.22
C GLY A 438 -2.00 -5.72 0.41
N THR A 439 -0.84 -5.92 1.03
CA THR A 439 0.31 -6.54 0.36
C THR A 439 0.30 -8.07 0.38
N SER A 440 -0.41 -8.70 1.33
CA SER A 440 -0.36 -10.16 1.55
C SER A 440 -1.51 -10.88 0.84
N GLY A 441 -2.71 -10.32 0.82
CA GLY A 441 -3.94 -11.00 0.39
C GLY A 441 -4.51 -11.89 1.49
N ASN A 442 -5.36 -12.86 1.13
CA ASN A 442 -6.04 -13.77 2.07
C ASN A 442 -6.86 -12.99 3.13
N VAL A 443 -7.58 -11.98 2.68
CA VAL A 443 -8.50 -11.20 3.51
C VAL A 443 -9.93 -11.55 3.16
N THR A 444 -10.75 -11.78 4.17
CA THR A 444 -12.20 -12.02 4.05
C THR A 444 -12.98 -10.80 4.51
N LEU A 445 -13.81 -10.25 3.62
CA LEU A 445 -14.87 -9.31 3.94
C LEU A 445 -16.21 -10.06 3.92
N GLU A 446 -16.81 -10.28 5.08
CA GLU A 446 -18.03 -11.09 5.18
C GLU A 446 -19.25 -10.42 4.54
N SER A 447 -19.38 -9.10 4.64
CA SER A 447 -20.48 -8.37 4.01
C SER A 447 -20.12 -6.94 3.70
N LEU A 448 -20.30 -6.51 2.45
CA LEU A 448 -20.16 -5.11 2.03
C LEU A 448 -21.53 -4.45 1.99
N VAL A 449 -21.74 -3.40 2.80
CA VAL A 449 -23.01 -2.68 2.93
C VAL A 449 -22.82 -1.18 2.61
N PRO A 450 -22.65 -0.82 1.33
CA PRO A 450 -22.51 0.56 0.93
C PRO A 450 -23.89 1.25 0.86
N SER A 451 -23.91 2.58 0.95
CA SER A 451 -25.12 3.37 0.71
C SER A 451 -25.69 3.06 -0.68
N THR A 452 -27.01 2.91 -0.79
CA THR A 452 -27.69 2.67 -2.08
C THR A 452 -27.68 3.90 -3.01
N GLN A 453 -27.09 5.00 -2.56
CA GLN A 453 -26.94 6.25 -3.30
C GLN A 453 -25.64 6.31 -4.11
N TYR A 454 -24.69 5.40 -3.90
CA TYR A 454 -23.48 5.37 -4.74
C TYR A 454 -23.84 4.97 -6.18
N GLU A 455 -23.43 5.78 -7.17
CA GLU A 455 -23.51 5.41 -8.59
C GLU A 455 -22.45 4.39 -9.01
N THR A 456 -21.33 4.35 -8.30
CA THR A 456 -20.24 3.43 -8.60
C THR A 456 -19.66 2.85 -7.32
N VAL A 457 -19.68 1.52 -7.22
CA VAL A 457 -18.96 0.79 -6.16
C VAL A 457 -17.94 -0.12 -6.82
N THR A 458 -16.67 0.09 -6.50
CA THR A 458 -15.55 -0.69 -7.00
C THR A 458 -14.94 -1.51 -5.87
N VAL A 459 -14.71 -2.79 -6.11
CA VAL A 459 -13.89 -3.65 -5.24
C VAL A 459 -12.58 -3.95 -5.97
N ASN A 460 -11.46 -3.60 -5.36
CA ASN A 460 -10.12 -3.81 -5.89
C ASN A 460 -9.37 -4.84 -5.03
N SER A 461 -9.17 -6.03 -5.56
CA SER A 461 -8.49 -7.14 -4.89
C SER A 461 -6.98 -7.06 -5.08
N GLN A 462 -6.24 -7.06 -3.97
CA GLN A 462 -4.79 -6.85 -3.94
C GLN A 462 -4.08 -7.91 -3.09
N GLY A 463 -2.76 -7.96 -3.21
CA GLY A 463 -1.90 -8.83 -2.43
C GLY A 463 -1.31 -9.99 -3.24
N THR A 464 -0.98 -11.07 -2.56
CA THR A 464 -0.35 -12.26 -3.18
C THR A 464 -1.18 -13.53 -3.06
N ALA A 465 -2.22 -13.50 -2.22
CA ALA A 465 -3.14 -14.60 -1.99
C ALA A 465 -4.57 -14.14 -2.25
N GLU A 466 -5.40 -15.03 -2.78
CA GLU A 466 -6.80 -14.77 -3.11
C GLU A 466 -7.58 -14.16 -1.93
N ASN A 467 -8.43 -13.18 -2.22
CA ASN A 467 -9.30 -12.53 -1.23
C ASN A 467 -10.75 -13.02 -1.37
N THR A 468 -11.56 -12.80 -0.35
CA THR A 468 -12.96 -13.23 -0.33
C THR A 468 -13.89 -12.06 0.00
N LEU A 469 -14.93 -11.87 -0.81
CA LEU A 469 -16.13 -11.12 -0.46
C LEU A 469 -17.29 -12.12 -0.31
N SER A 470 -17.73 -12.38 0.93
CA SER A 470 -18.77 -13.39 1.15
C SER A 470 -20.16 -12.92 0.67
N GLY A 471 -20.41 -11.61 0.62
CA GLY A 471 -21.61 -11.07 0.00
C GLY A 471 -21.73 -9.55 0.04
N VAL A 472 -22.70 -9.04 -0.70
CA VAL A 472 -23.11 -7.63 -0.67
C VAL A 472 -24.41 -7.54 0.12
N GLY A 473 -24.47 -6.71 1.16
CA GLY A 473 -25.63 -6.60 2.05
C GLY A 473 -26.61 -5.48 1.70
N ALA A 474 -26.26 -4.55 0.82
CA ALA A 474 -27.16 -3.51 0.31
C ALA A 474 -27.44 -3.70 -1.18
N VAL A 475 -28.63 -3.29 -1.64
CA VAL A 475 -28.99 -3.37 -3.06
C VAL A 475 -28.29 -2.27 -3.85
N ILE A 476 -27.35 -2.63 -4.73
CA ILE A 476 -26.52 -1.71 -5.51
C ILE A 476 -26.72 -1.92 -7.00
N ASN A 477 -26.86 -0.81 -7.74
CA ASN A 477 -26.97 -0.83 -9.19
C ASN A 477 -25.57 -0.77 -9.80
N ASN A 478 -25.13 -1.92 -10.30
CA ASN A 478 -23.81 -2.20 -10.85
C ASN A 478 -22.68 -2.18 -9.82
N MET A 479 -21.76 -3.14 -9.95
CA MET A 479 -20.50 -3.16 -9.20
C MET A 479 -19.36 -3.57 -10.12
N THR A 480 -18.20 -2.96 -9.93
CA THR A 480 -16.97 -3.29 -10.65
C THR A 480 -15.99 -3.97 -9.72
N PHE A 481 -15.36 -5.03 -10.21
CA PHE A 481 -14.32 -5.80 -9.55
C PHE A 481 -13.04 -5.70 -10.38
N THR A 482 -11.94 -5.38 -9.72
CA THR A 482 -10.64 -5.13 -10.35
C THR A 482 -9.50 -5.63 -9.46
N GLY A 483 -8.27 -5.47 -9.92
CA GLY A 483 -7.06 -5.71 -9.16
C GLY A 483 -6.21 -6.86 -9.68
N ASP A 484 -5.00 -6.97 -9.13
CA ASP A 484 -3.97 -7.93 -9.56
C ASP A 484 -4.00 -9.24 -8.75
N THR A 485 -5.06 -9.46 -7.96
CA THR A 485 -5.22 -10.66 -7.14
C THR A 485 -6.61 -11.25 -7.32
N ALA A 486 -6.70 -12.56 -7.51
CA ALA A 486 -7.98 -13.26 -7.61
C ALA A 486 -8.90 -12.91 -6.43
N ILE A 487 -10.20 -12.89 -6.69
CA ILE A 487 -11.23 -12.73 -5.66
C ILE A 487 -12.30 -13.81 -5.79
N THR A 488 -12.67 -14.39 -4.65
CA THR A 488 -13.91 -15.16 -4.51
C THR A 488 -15.03 -14.22 -4.08
N VAL A 489 -16.11 -14.13 -4.87
CA VAL A 489 -17.36 -13.45 -4.53
C VAL A 489 -18.43 -14.52 -4.28
N SER A 490 -18.69 -14.83 -3.02
CA SER A 490 -19.56 -15.96 -2.65
C SER A 490 -21.07 -15.69 -2.83
N SER A 491 -21.47 -14.45 -3.13
CA SER A 491 -22.86 -14.09 -3.41
C SER A 491 -22.98 -12.73 -4.09
N THR A 492 -23.66 -12.68 -5.24
CA THR A 492 -24.04 -11.43 -5.93
C THR A 492 -25.48 -10.98 -5.66
N ASP A 493 -26.20 -11.62 -4.73
CA ASP A 493 -27.65 -11.48 -4.49
C ASP A 493 -28.23 -10.07 -4.32
N ASN A 494 -27.41 -9.06 -4.01
CA ASN A 494 -27.87 -7.67 -3.89
C ASN A 494 -27.25 -6.75 -4.94
N ILE A 495 -26.64 -7.29 -6.00
CA ILE A 495 -26.17 -6.50 -7.13
C ILE A 495 -27.21 -6.61 -8.25
N VAL A 496 -27.77 -5.47 -8.65
CA VAL A 496 -28.69 -5.39 -9.78
C VAL A 496 -27.98 -4.78 -10.99
N GLY A 497 -28.35 -5.20 -12.20
CA GLY A 497 -27.72 -4.67 -13.41
C GLY A 497 -26.43 -5.40 -13.75
N VAL A 498 -25.28 -4.74 -13.64
CA VAL A 498 -23.99 -5.24 -14.15
C VAL A 498 -23.02 -5.61 -13.02
N VAL A 499 -22.48 -6.82 -13.06
CA VAL A 499 -21.34 -7.27 -12.24
C VAL A 499 -20.13 -7.39 -13.16
N ASP A 500 -19.19 -6.45 -13.05
CA ASP A 500 -18.12 -6.28 -14.04
C ASP A 500 -16.75 -6.65 -13.48
N PHE A 501 -16.17 -7.76 -13.95
CA PHE A 501 -14.80 -8.20 -13.67
C PHE A 501 -13.86 -7.98 -14.87
N THR A 502 -14.29 -7.29 -15.93
CA THR A 502 -13.53 -7.17 -17.19
C THR A 502 -12.17 -6.48 -17.04
N ASN A 503 -11.94 -5.76 -15.94
CA ASN A 503 -10.67 -5.14 -15.59
C ASN A 503 -9.75 -6.02 -14.72
N SER A 504 -10.13 -7.28 -14.47
CA SER A 504 -9.32 -8.29 -13.78
C SER A 504 -8.68 -9.24 -14.80
N ASN A 505 -7.41 -9.58 -14.61
CA ASN A 505 -6.72 -10.63 -15.38
C ASN A 505 -6.48 -11.89 -14.54
N GLN A 506 -7.23 -12.04 -13.45
CA GLN A 506 -7.06 -13.08 -12.46
C GLN A 506 -8.19 -14.10 -12.56
N ASN A 507 -7.95 -15.30 -12.04
CA ASN A 507 -8.94 -16.38 -12.01
C ASN A 507 -9.93 -16.13 -10.85
N ASN A 508 -10.99 -15.38 -11.11
CA ASN A 508 -11.99 -15.03 -10.11
C ASN A 508 -13.01 -16.16 -9.95
N THR A 509 -13.56 -16.30 -8.75
CA THR A 509 -14.62 -17.27 -8.46
C THR A 509 -15.88 -16.53 -8.02
N VAL A 510 -17.02 -16.80 -8.65
CA VAL A 510 -18.28 -16.10 -8.37
C VAL A 510 -19.42 -17.09 -8.15
N MET A 511 -20.25 -16.81 -7.16
CA MET A 511 -21.52 -17.49 -6.94
C MET A 511 -22.66 -16.49 -7.08
N ALA A 512 -23.59 -16.77 -8.00
CA ALA A 512 -24.75 -15.94 -8.26
C ALA A 512 -26.04 -16.73 -7.99
N THR A 513 -26.61 -16.60 -6.80
CA THR A 513 -27.85 -17.29 -6.41
C THR A 513 -29.10 -16.44 -6.60
N ASP A 514 -28.94 -15.17 -6.96
CA ASP A 514 -30.02 -14.23 -7.16
C ASP A 514 -30.97 -14.64 -8.29
N THR A 515 -32.18 -14.16 -8.15
CA THR A 515 -33.26 -14.26 -9.12
C THR A 515 -33.48 -12.94 -9.87
N THR A 516 -32.72 -11.88 -9.60
CA THR A 516 -32.80 -10.63 -10.37
C THR A 516 -32.04 -10.71 -11.69
N ALA A 517 -32.28 -9.73 -12.57
CA ALA A 517 -31.58 -9.67 -13.86
C ALA A 517 -30.16 -9.14 -13.63
N GLN A 518 -29.17 -9.93 -14.04
CA GLN A 518 -27.76 -9.57 -13.94
C GLN A 518 -27.03 -9.85 -15.26
N THR A 519 -26.14 -8.94 -15.64
CA THR A 519 -25.10 -9.18 -16.63
C THR A 519 -23.78 -9.31 -15.87
N ILE A 520 -23.18 -10.49 -15.89
CA ILE A 520 -21.91 -10.78 -15.25
C ILE A 520 -20.87 -10.96 -16.35
N SER A 521 -19.83 -10.14 -16.35
CA SER A 521 -18.79 -10.19 -17.37
C SER A 521 -17.42 -10.35 -16.75
N PHE A 522 -16.67 -11.32 -17.24
CA PHE A 522 -15.34 -11.68 -16.78
C PHE A 522 -14.23 -11.14 -17.69
N GLY A 523 -12.99 -11.34 -17.25
CA GLY A 523 -11.80 -10.70 -17.82
C GLY A 523 -10.97 -11.65 -18.68
N SER A 524 -9.67 -11.72 -18.41
CA SER A 524 -8.75 -12.62 -19.13
C SER A 524 -8.19 -13.77 -18.29
N GLY A 525 -8.62 -13.88 -17.03
CA GLY A 525 -8.29 -15.03 -16.20
C GLY A 525 -9.16 -16.23 -16.54
N ASP A 526 -8.77 -17.42 -16.09
CA ASP A 526 -9.63 -18.61 -16.18
C ASP A 526 -10.68 -18.51 -15.05
N ASP A 527 -11.79 -17.83 -15.31
CA ASP A 527 -12.80 -17.47 -14.34
C ASP A 527 -13.78 -18.63 -14.07
N THR A 528 -14.37 -18.67 -12.87
CA THR A 528 -15.36 -19.69 -12.50
C THR A 528 -16.61 -19.05 -11.95
N ILE A 529 -17.77 -19.40 -12.52
CA ILE A 529 -19.07 -18.99 -12.00
C ILE A 529 -19.98 -20.19 -11.79
N THR A 530 -20.64 -20.21 -10.65
CA THR A 530 -21.77 -21.10 -10.39
C THR A 530 -23.02 -20.26 -10.14
N THR A 531 -24.12 -20.59 -10.82
CA THR A 531 -25.40 -19.94 -10.56
C THR A 531 -26.36 -20.86 -9.81
N GLY A 532 -27.18 -20.25 -8.96
CA GLY A 532 -28.22 -20.94 -8.20
C GLY A 532 -29.47 -21.21 -9.03
N VAL A 533 -30.61 -21.16 -8.37
CA VAL A 533 -31.91 -21.26 -9.04
C VAL A 533 -32.20 -19.95 -9.79
N VAL A 534 -32.24 -20.00 -11.12
CA VAL A 534 -32.56 -18.82 -11.94
C VAL A 534 -34.08 -18.68 -12.02
N ALA A 535 -34.63 -17.59 -11.48
CA ALA A 535 -36.08 -17.35 -11.48
C ALA A 535 -36.46 -16.00 -12.13
N SER A 536 -37.21 -16.07 -13.23
CA SER A 536 -38.00 -14.97 -13.84
C SER A 536 -37.27 -13.76 -14.44
N SER A 537 -35.95 -13.69 -14.35
CA SER A 537 -35.12 -12.62 -14.92
C SER A 537 -34.28 -13.10 -16.11
N THR A 538 -33.80 -12.14 -16.91
CA THR A 538 -32.73 -12.41 -17.89
C THR A 538 -31.39 -12.39 -17.18
N GLN A 539 -30.63 -13.47 -17.28
CA GLN A 539 -29.26 -13.55 -16.77
C GLN A 539 -28.31 -13.72 -17.95
N ILE A 540 -27.31 -12.85 -18.06
CA ILE A 540 -26.28 -12.88 -19.10
C ILE A 540 -24.95 -13.11 -18.40
N ILE A 541 -24.20 -14.11 -18.84
CA ILE A 541 -22.89 -14.46 -18.30
C ILE A 541 -21.90 -14.49 -19.46
N ASN A 542 -20.83 -13.70 -19.38
CA ASN A 542 -19.77 -13.65 -20.37
C ASN A 542 -18.45 -14.08 -19.70
N GLY A 543 -17.84 -15.18 -20.16
CA GLY A 543 -16.59 -15.77 -19.65
C GLY A 543 -15.37 -14.89 -19.92
N GLY A 544 -15.29 -14.28 -21.09
CA GLY A 544 -14.23 -13.33 -21.41
C GLY A 544 -13.17 -13.93 -22.33
N SER A 545 -11.90 -13.94 -21.92
CA SER A 545 -10.81 -14.43 -22.80
C SER A 545 -9.96 -15.55 -22.21
N GLY A 546 -10.27 -15.99 -21.00
CA GLY A 546 -9.64 -17.13 -20.35
C GLY A 546 -10.36 -18.44 -20.67
N ASN A 547 -9.94 -19.56 -20.09
CA ASN A 547 -10.69 -20.81 -20.21
C ASN A 547 -11.69 -20.90 -19.05
N ASP A 548 -12.89 -20.41 -19.29
CA ASP A 548 -13.84 -20.12 -18.23
C ASP A 548 -14.72 -21.33 -17.90
N THR A 549 -15.17 -21.41 -16.65
CA THR A 549 -16.09 -22.44 -16.18
C THR A 549 -17.41 -21.81 -15.76
N ILE A 550 -18.45 -22.03 -16.57
CA ILE A 550 -19.81 -21.55 -16.35
C ILE A 550 -20.70 -22.73 -15.96
N SER A 551 -21.11 -22.78 -14.69
CA SER A 551 -22.04 -23.79 -14.18
C SER A 551 -23.39 -23.16 -13.84
N ALA A 552 -24.34 -23.25 -14.77
CA ALA A 552 -25.68 -22.71 -14.57
C ALA A 552 -26.60 -23.70 -13.82
N GLY A 553 -27.25 -23.21 -12.76
CA GLY A 553 -28.18 -23.99 -11.94
C GLY A 553 -29.57 -24.19 -12.56
N ILE A 554 -30.50 -24.75 -11.77
CA ILE A 554 -31.86 -25.11 -12.22
C ILE A 554 -32.66 -23.84 -12.56
N ILE A 555 -33.26 -23.80 -13.75
CA ILE A 555 -34.20 -22.73 -14.13
C ILE A 555 -35.60 -23.11 -13.68
N THR A 556 -36.20 -22.35 -12.75
CA THR A 556 -37.50 -22.69 -12.15
C THR A 556 -38.67 -21.80 -12.58
N THR A 557 -38.43 -20.73 -13.31
CA THR A 557 -39.49 -19.80 -13.76
C THR A 557 -39.13 -19.29 -15.16
N ALA A 558 -40.12 -18.89 -15.98
CA ALA A 558 -39.86 -18.36 -17.33
C ALA A 558 -38.87 -17.20 -17.29
N GLY A 559 -37.69 -17.40 -17.88
CA GLY A 559 -36.59 -16.44 -17.99
C GLY A 559 -35.73 -16.77 -19.22
N VAL A 560 -34.81 -15.87 -19.54
CA VAL A 560 -33.84 -16.05 -20.63
C VAL A 560 -32.46 -16.16 -20.00
N LEU A 561 -31.77 -17.26 -20.26
CA LEU A 561 -30.37 -17.44 -19.87
C LEU A 561 -29.49 -17.28 -21.11
N GLU A 562 -28.48 -16.43 -21.03
CA GLU A 562 -27.48 -16.26 -22.08
C GLU A 562 -26.11 -16.56 -21.49
N LEU A 563 -25.45 -17.60 -22.01
CA LEU A 563 -24.13 -18.06 -21.57
C LEU A 563 -23.17 -17.92 -22.75
N ASN A 564 -22.21 -17.02 -22.62
CA ASN A 564 -21.19 -16.75 -23.62
C ASN A 564 -19.83 -17.14 -23.02
N GLY A 565 -19.16 -18.14 -23.58
CA GLY A 565 -17.76 -18.44 -23.26
C GLY A 565 -16.83 -17.32 -23.73
N GLU A 566 -17.10 -16.81 -24.93
CA GLU A 566 -16.37 -15.75 -25.64
C GLU A 566 -15.08 -16.25 -26.27
N ALA A 567 -13.92 -16.07 -25.65
CA ALA A 567 -12.66 -16.60 -26.17
C ALA A 567 -11.97 -17.47 -25.13
N GLY A 568 -11.38 -18.58 -25.57
CA GLY A 568 -10.83 -19.57 -24.65
C GLY A 568 -11.51 -20.91 -24.85
N SER A 569 -11.01 -21.97 -24.24
CA SER A 569 -11.65 -23.29 -24.33
C SER A 569 -12.53 -23.49 -23.10
N ASP A 570 -13.78 -23.12 -23.23
CA ASP A 570 -14.68 -22.92 -22.10
C ASP A 570 -15.42 -24.19 -21.69
N ILE A 571 -15.84 -24.25 -20.43
CA ILE A 571 -16.67 -25.32 -19.89
C ILE A 571 -18.01 -24.70 -19.50
N ILE A 572 -19.06 -25.02 -20.24
CA ILE A 572 -20.41 -24.53 -19.99
C ILE A 572 -21.32 -25.70 -19.64
N SER A 573 -21.91 -25.69 -18.45
CA SER A 573 -22.88 -26.70 -18.02
C SER A 573 -24.20 -26.06 -17.63
N VAL A 574 -25.30 -26.63 -18.11
CA VAL A 574 -26.67 -26.18 -17.78
C VAL A 574 -27.44 -27.32 -17.14
N ALA A 575 -27.85 -27.12 -15.88
CA ALA A 575 -28.69 -28.07 -15.15
C ALA A 575 -30.13 -28.12 -15.68
N ALA A 576 -30.86 -29.18 -15.32
CA ALA A 576 -32.20 -29.44 -15.85
C ALA A 576 -33.20 -28.28 -15.64
N MET A 577 -33.84 -27.84 -16.73
CA MET A 577 -34.88 -26.81 -16.73
C MET A 577 -36.25 -27.44 -16.37
N THR A 578 -36.50 -27.68 -15.08
CA THR A 578 -37.64 -28.51 -14.63
C THR A 578 -38.73 -27.79 -13.83
N GLY A 579 -38.58 -26.48 -13.54
CA GLY A 579 -39.47 -25.80 -12.59
C GLY A 579 -40.56 -24.89 -13.16
N ALA A 580 -40.56 -24.54 -14.44
CA ALA A 580 -41.45 -23.49 -14.97
C ALA A 580 -42.77 -24.03 -15.56
N ASP A 581 -43.90 -23.42 -15.20
CA ASP A 581 -45.23 -23.67 -15.81
C ASP A 581 -45.35 -23.11 -17.26
N THR A 582 -44.34 -22.36 -17.71
CA THR A 582 -44.21 -21.69 -19.02
C THR A 582 -42.79 -21.89 -19.55
N ALA A 583 -42.62 -22.08 -20.86
CA ALA A 583 -41.31 -22.36 -21.46
C ALA A 583 -40.26 -21.29 -21.13
N SER A 584 -39.09 -21.73 -20.68
CA SER A 584 -37.85 -20.96 -20.57
C SER A 584 -36.97 -21.22 -21.79
N SER A 585 -36.05 -20.31 -22.09
CA SER A 585 -35.06 -20.47 -23.15
C SER A 585 -33.65 -20.21 -22.62
N ALA A 586 -32.68 -20.99 -23.12
CA ALA A 586 -31.26 -20.74 -22.92
C ALA A 586 -30.57 -20.60 -24.28
N THR A 587 -29.71 -19.59 -24.40
CA THR A 587 -28.78 -19.44 -25.52
C THR A 587 -27.38 -19.67 -25.00
N ILE A 588 -26.64 -20.58 -25.61
CA ILE A 588 -25.30 -20.96 -25.20
C ILE A 588 -24.38 -20.78 -26.39
N ASN A 589 -23.35 -19.96 -26.24
CA ASN A 589 -22.34 -19.73 -27.26
C ASN A 589 -20.97 -20.03 -26.65
N GLY A 590 -20.28 -21.05 -27.13
CA GLY A 590 -18.89 -21.34 -26.72
C GLY A 590 -17.97 -20.19 -27.11
N GLY A 591 -18.01 -19.82 -28.40
CA GLY A 591 -17.26 -18.70 -28.94
C GLY A 591 -16.04 -19.18 -29.74
N THR A 592 -14.85 -18.67 -29.44
CA THR A 592 -13.60 -19.11 -30.06
C THR A 592 -12.79 -19.97 -29.10
N GLY A 593 -12.25 -21.08 -29.57
CA GLY A 593 -11.65 -22.11 -28.72
C GLY A 593 -12.42 -23.43 -28.80
N VAL A 594 -11.89 -24.50 -28.19
CA VAL A 594 -12.58 -25.80 -28.19
C VAL A 594 -13.41 -25.91 -26.93
N ASP A 595 -14.71 -25.70 -27.07
CA ASP A 595 -15.62 -25.54 -25.95
C ASP A 595 -16.31 -26.85 -25.55
N PHE A 596 -16.60 -27.00 -24.26
CA PHE A 596 -17.24 -28.16 -23.67
C PHE A 596 -18.60 -27.78 -23.10
N ILE A 597 -19.65 -28.10 -23.85
CA ILE A 597 -21.04 -27.75 -23.50
C ILE A 597 -21.75 -29.01 -23.01
N THR A 598 -22.32 -28.94 -21.80
CA THR A 598 -23.10 -30.03 -21.21
C THR A 598 -24.51 -29.56 -20.89
N LEU A 599 -25.49 -30.25 -21.46
CA LEU A 599 -26.91 -30.01 -21.27
C LEU A 599 -27.52 -31.17 -20.46
N ASP A 600 -28.36 -30.84 -19.48
CA ASP A 600 -29.22 -31.81 -18.80
C ASP A 600 -30.64 -31.81 -19.42
N SER A 601 -31.52 -32.73 -19.00
CA SER A 601 -32.86 -32.87 -19.56
C SER A 601 -33.71 -31.61 -19.39
N ASN A 602 -34.24 -31.09 -20.50
CA ASN A 602 -35.05 -29.85 -20.53
C ASN A 602 -36.45 -30.05 -21.13
N PRO A 603 -37.32 -30.93 -20.58
CA PRO A 603 -38.60 -31.25 -21.21
C PRO A 603 -39.51 -30.01 -21.35
N GLY A 604 -39.82 -29.62 -22.58
CA GLY A 604 -40.72 -28.50 -22.87
C GLY A 604 -40.06 -27.12 -22.85
N ASN A 605 -38.73 -27.06 -22.76
CA ASN A 605 -37.92 -25.84 -22.91
C ASN A 605 -37.02 -25.97 -24.14
N SER A 606 -36.56 -24.84 -24.67
CA SER A 606 -35.65 -24.78 -25.83
C SER A 606 -34.26 -24.37 -25.35
N VAL A 607 -33.23 -25.08 -25.79
CA VAL A 607 -31.84 -24.64 -25.67
C VAL A 607 -31.30 -24.42 -27.07
N ASP A 608 -30.82 -23.22 -27.34
CA ASP A 608 -30.17 -22.87 -28.58
C ASP A 608 -28.66 -22.87 -28.34
N VAL A 609 -27.96 -23.86 -28.90
CA VAL A 609 -26.50 -23.90 -28.91
C VAL A 609 -26.01 -23.20 -30.17
N VAL A 610 -25.37 -22.05 -29.98
CA VAL A 610 -24.82 -21.21 -31.04
C VAL A 610 -23.37 -21.58 -31.25
N SER A 611 -23.01 -21.89 -32.48
CA SER A 611 -21.64 -22.12 -32.90
C SER A 611 -21.24 -21.10 -33.95
N THR A 612 -20.10 -20.45 -33.75
CA THR A 612 -19.47 -19.58 -34.77
C THR A 612 -18.23 -20.23 -35.38
N ALA A 613 -18.04 -21.53 -35.12
CA ALA A 613 -16.84 -22.27 -35.45
C ALA A 613 -16.47 -22.15 -36.94
N THR A 614 -15.32 -21.56 -37.24
CA THR A 614 -14.82 -21.52 -38.61
C THR A 614 -13.72 -22.53 -38.87
N THR A 615 -13.12 -23.08 -37.81
CA THR A 615 -12.03 -24.06 -37.89
C THR A 615 -12.14 -25.02 -36.70
N LEU A 616 -11.36 -26.10 -36.74
CA LEU A 616 -11.19 -27.03 -35.61
C LEU A 616 -10.77 -26.34 -34.30
N ALA A 617 -10.12 -25.18 -34.37
CA ALA A 617 -9.70 -24.46 -33.16
C ALA A 617 -10.86 -23.84 -32.39
N ASP A 618 -12.04 -23.73 -33.02
CA ASP A 618 -13.23 -23.05 -32.52
C ASP A 618 -14.41 -24.03 -32.34
N SER A 619 -14.14 -25.34 -32.25
CA SER A 619 -15.19 -26.37 -32.32
C SER A 619 -15.87 -26.63 -30.99
N ASP A 620 -17.19 -26.85 -31.02
CA ASP A 620 -17.97 -27.17 -29.83
C ASP A 620 -18.09 -28.68 -29.58
N LYS A 621 -17.90 -29.12 -28.35
CA LYS A 621 -18.24 -30.47 -27.91
C LYS A 621 -19.48 -30.43 -27.02
N ILE A 622 -20.59 -30.92 -27.55
CA ILE A 622 -21.91 -30.81 -26.93
C ILE A 622 -22.35 -32.19 -26.43
N THR A 623 -22.67 -32.29 -25.14
CA THR A 623 -23.18 -33.50 -24.49
C THR A 623 -24.59 -33.27 -23.98
N GLY A 624 -25.50 -34.23 -24.21
CA GLY A 624 -26.88 -34.15 -23.72
C GLY A 624 -27.86 -33.43 -24.65
N PHE A 625 -27.46 -33.15 -25.89
CA PHE A 625 -28.34 -32.58 -26.92
C PHE A 625 -29.54 -33.50 -27.19
N THR A 626 -30.75 -32.96 -27.10
CA THR A 626 -32.01 -33.66 -27.32
C THR A 626 -32.63 -33.20 -28.64
N THR A 627 -32.57 -34.06 -29.66
CA THR A 627 -33.20 -33.82 -30.97
C THR A 627 -34.67 -33.38 -30.81
N VAL A 628 -35.16 -32.58 -31.74
CA VAL A 628 -36.49 -31.93 -31.80
C VAL A 628 -36.84 -30.98 -30.66
N THR A 629 -35.98 -30.86 -29.65
CA THR A 629 -36.18 -29.99 -28.48
C THR A 629 -35.12 -28.90 -28.42
N ASP A 630 -33.85 -29.29 -28.52
CA ASP A 630 -32.73 -28.38 -28.58
C ASP A 630 -32.43 -28.00 -30.03
N ASN A 631 -31.88 -26.81 -30.22
CA ASN A 631 -31.53 -26.25 -31.51
C ASN A 631 -30.02 -26.01 -31.59
N PHE A 632 -29.45 -26.27 -32.75
CA PHE A 632 -28.08 -25.94 -33.12
C PHE A 632 -28.11 -24.82 -34.15
N ASP A 633 -27.70 -23.63 -33.73
CA ASP A 633 -27.56 -22.45 -34.57
C ASP A 633 -26.11 -22.33 -35.03
N TYR A 634 -25.84 -22.68 -36.28
CA TYR A 634 -24.56 -22.35 -36.89
C TYR A 634 -24.62 -20.90 -37.38
N ASN A 635 -24.25 -19.98 -36.51
CA ASN A 635 -24.21 -18.54 -36.75
C ASN A 635 -22.99 -18.12 -37.60
N GLY A 636 -22.48 -19.03 -38.43
CA GLY A 636 -21.43 -18.81 -39.43
C GLY A 636 -21.99 -18.71 -40.84
N ASN A 637 -21.19 -18.22 -41.79
CA ASN A 637 -21.62 -18.09 -43.18
C ASN A 637 -21.62 -19.46 -43.88
N VAL A 638 -22.80 -19.92 -44.27
CA VAL A 638 -23.00 -20.98 -45.28
C VAL A 638 -23.52 -20.38 -46.57
N LEU A 639 -23.00 -20.84 -47.70
CA LEU A 639 -23.41 -20.41 -49.02
C LEU A 639 -23.34 -21.59 -50.00
N ASN A 640 -24.47 -21.91 -50.61
CA ASN A 640 -24.57 -22.83 -51.73
C ASN A 640 -25.57 -22.25 -52.76
N ASP A 641 -25.04 -21.62 -53.81
CA ASP A 641 -25.79 -20.78 -54.76
C ASP A 641 -26.69 -19.72 -54.07
N THR A 642 -27.99 -19.68 -54.41
CA THR A 642 -28.94 -18.63 -53.98
C THR A 642 -29.99 -19.13 -52.98
N ALA A 643 -29.98 -20.42 -52.63
CA ALA A 643 -30.93 -21.03 -51.71
C ALA A 643 -30.33 -21.18 -50.29
N THR A 644 -31.19 -21.12 -49.27
CA THR A 644 -30.85 -21.41 -47.87
C THR A 644 -31.75 -22.54 -47.38
N THR A 645 -31.57 -23.74 -47.93
CA THR A 645 -32.39 -24.92 -47.62
C THR A 645 -31.61 -25.93 -46.79
N ILE A 646 -32.28 -26.56 -45.82
CA ILE A 646 -31.77 -27.72 -45.08
C ILE A 646 -32.31 -28.97 -45.76
N THR A 647 -31.41 -29.85 -46.21
CA THR A 647 -31.79 -31.09 -46.89
C THR A 647 -31.53 -32.31 -46.02
N VAL A 648 -32.64 -32.93 -45.61
CA VAL A 648 -32.65 -34.21 -44.92
C VAL A 648 -33.15 -35.28 -45.87
N VAL A 649 -32.29 -36.27 -46.11
CA VAL A 649 -32.69 -37.49 -46.82
C VAL A 649 -32.42 -38.66 -45.89
N SER A 650 -33.49 -39.15 -45.26
CA SER A 650 -33.42 -40.30 -44.34
C SER A 650 -32.79 -41.53 -45.02
N GLY A 651 -31.75 -42.08 -44.40
CA GLY A 651 -31.01 -43.25 -44.90
C GLY A 651 -30.23 -43.01 -46.20
N ALA A 652 -29.83 -41.77 -46.49
CA ALA A 652 -29.03 -41.44 -47.68
C ALA A 652 -27.59 -41.05 -47.33
N THR A 653 -26.70 -41.25 -48.30
CA THR A 653 -25.32 -40.74 -48.32
C THR A 653 -25.31 -39.27 -48.73
N LEU A 654 -24.18 -38.57 -48.56
CA LEU A 654 -24.00 -37.19 -49.07
C LEU A 654 -24.38 -37.05 -50.55
N ALA A 655 -23.98 -38.00 -51.41
CA ALA A 655 -24.40 -38.03 -52.81
C ALA A 655 -25.92 -38.10 -53.01
N GLY A 656 -26.65 -38.79 -52.12
CA GLY A 656 -28.11 -38.85 -52.14
C GLY A 656 -28.75 -37.53 -51.67
N GLY A 657 -28.11 -36.84 -50.72
CA GLY A 657 -28.49 -35.49 -50.30
C GLY A 657 -28.36 -34.48 -51.45
N ILE A 658 -27.19 -34.43 -52.10
CA ILE A 658 -26.92 -33.57 -53.26
C ILE A 658 -27.91 -33.84 -54.41
N ALA A 659 -28.28 -35.12 -54.63
CA ALA A 659 -29.26 -35.47 -55.65
C ALA A 659 -30.69 -35.03 -55.31
N ALA A 660 -31.02 -34.88 -54.03
CA ALA A 660 -32.33 -34.42 -53.57
C ALA A 660 -32.46 -32.89 -53.65
N ASP A 661 -31.38 -32.18 -53.30
CA ASP A 661 -31.27 -30.73 -53.42
C ASP A 661 -29.79 -30.36 -53.59
N SER A 662 -29.40 -29.86 -54.76
CA SER A 662 -28.02 -29.47 -55.03
C SER A 662 -27.63 -28.16 -54.37
N ASP A 663 -28.62 -27.36 -53.94
CA ASP A 663 -28.45 -25.97 -53.52
C ASP A 663 -28.61 -25.85 -51.99
N ALA A 664 -28.64 -26.98 -51.27
CA ALA A 664 -28.79 -27.00 -49.82
C ALA A 664 -27.55 -26.47 -49.11
N THR A 665 -27.76 -25.72 -48.03
CA THR A 665 -26.69 -25.18 -47.18
C THR A 665 -26.35 -26.11 -46.01
N VAL A 666 -27.22 -27.06 -45.70
CA VAL A 666 -27.00 -28.11 -44.69
C VAL A 666 -27.41 -29.47 -45.25
N TYR A 667 -26.49 -30.43 -45.25
CA TYR A 667 -26.71 -31.82 -45.60
C TYR A 667 -26.64 -32.70 -44.36
N ILE A 668 -27.74 -33.37 -44.05
CA ILE A 668 -27.80 -34.29 -42.92
C ILE A 668 -27.72 -35.74 -43.42
N VAL A 669 -26.57 -36.38 -43.21
CA VAL A 669 -26.34 -37.79 -43.58
C VAL A 669 -26.75 -38.68 -42.42
N THR A 670 -27.92 -39.27 -42.55
CA THR A 670 -28.54 -40.15 -41.53
C THR A 670 -28.22 -41.64 -41.76
N THR A 671 -27.23 -41.94 -42.61
CA THR A 671 -26.70 -43.31 -42.74
C THR A 671 -25.49 -43.44 -41.83
N PRO A 672 -25.52 -44.28 -40.78
CA PRO A 672 -24.38 -44.45 -39.91
C PRO A 672 -23.12 -44.92 -40.64
N LEU A 673 -21.97 -44.36 -40.28
CA LEU A 673 -20.68 -44.90 -40.67
C LEU A 673 -20.51 -46.32 -40.10
N THR A 674 -19.88 -47.22 -40.86
CA THR A 674 -19.68 -48.62 -40.44
C THR A 674 -18.23 -49.11 -40.62
N ASP A 675 -17.31 -48.21 -40.91
CA ASP A 675 -15.92 -48.51 -41.28
C ASP A 675 -14.90 -47.92 -40.28
N ALA A 676 -13.67 -47.69 -40.73
CA ALA A 676 -12.60 -47.12 -39.90
C ALA A 676 -12.95 -45.72 -39.37
N ALA A 677 -13.70 -44.92 -40.13
CA ALA A 677 -14.11 -43.58 -39.71
C ALA A 677 -15.07 -43.63 -38.53
N ALA A 678 -15.96 -44.61 -38.47
CA ALA A 678 -16.81 -44.84 -37.29
C ALA A 678 -15.97 -45.13 -36.03
N ALA A 679 -14.93 -45.94 -36.14
CA ALA A 679 -14.07 -46.28 -34.99
C ALA A 679 -13.23 -45.10 -34.50
N ASP A 680 -12.82 -44.20 -35.41
CA ASP A 680 -12.08 -42.99 -35.05
C ASP A 680 -13.01 -41.88 -34.53
N MET A 681 -14.26 -41.80 -35.02
CA MET A 681 -15.30 -40.94 -34.46
C MET A 681 -15.62 -41.30 -33.01
N VAL A 682 -15.80 -42.58 -32.68
CA VAL A 682 -16.03 -43.03 -31.28
C VAL A 682 -14.88 -42.59 -30.35
N LYS A 683 -13.63 -42.60 -30.83
CA LYS A 683 -12.50 -42.10 -30.05
C LYS A 683 -12.57 -40.58 -29.89
N LEU A 684 -12.83 -39.84 -30.96
CA LEU A 684 -12.95 -38.38 -30.94
C LEU A 684 -14.01 -37.94 -29.92
N VAL A 685 -15.18 -38.58 -29.95
CA VAL A 685 -16.29 -38.35 -29.01
C VAL A 685 -15.87 -38.60 -27.55
N ALA A 686 -14.95 -39.53 -27.29
CA ALA A 686 -14.51 -39.85 -25.93
C ALA A 686 -13.49 -38.85 -25.35
N GLU A 687 -12.90 -37.96 -26.16
CA GLU A 687 -11.82 -37.07 -25.72
C GLU A 687 -12.32 -35.89 -24.88
N THR A 688 -11.65 -35.58 -23.77
CA THR A 688 -12.08 -34.53 -22.82
C THR A 688 -11.08 -33.38 -22.70
N THR A 689 -10.13 -33.28 -23.63
CA THR A 689 -9.13 -32.19 -23.63
C THR A 689 -8.96 -31.65 -25.03
N VAL A 690 -8.71 -30.34 -25.14
CA VAL A 690 -8.47 -29.63 -26.40
C VAL A 690 -7.40 -30.34 -27.25
N SER A 691 -6.24 -30.61 -26.65
CA SER A 691 -5.11 -31.24 -27.35
C SER A 691 -5.43 -32.64 -27.92
N ALA A 692 -6.27 -33.40 -27.23
CA ALA A 692 -6.66 -34.73 -27.66
C ALA A 692 -7.74 -34.67 -28.75
N ILE A 693 -8.71 -33.76 -28.64
CA ILE A 693 -9.69 -33.48 -29.71
C ILE A 693 -8.96 -33.10 -31.00
N THR A 694 -8.02 -32.16 -30.95
CA THR A 694 -7.24 -31.76 -32.14
C THR A 694 -6.49 -32.94 -32.76
N SER A 695 -5.85 -33.76 -31.94
CA SER A 695 -5.07 -34.91 -32.42
C SER A 695 -5.94 -36.02 -33.00
N GLN A 696 -7.07 -36.31 -32.35
CA GLN A 696 -7.97 -37.39 -32.74
C GLN A 696 -8.81 -36.98 -33.95
N TYR A 697 -9.17 -35.70 -34.07
CA TYR A 697 -9.84 -35.16 -35.25
C TYR A 697 -8.97 -35.31 -36.49
N ALA A 698 -7.67 -34.99 -36.44
CA ALA A 698 -6.76 -35.18 -37.57
C ALA A 698 -6.71 -36.64 -38.09
N THR A 699 -6.95 -37.62 -37.20
CA THR A 699 -7.05 -39.03 -37.60
C THR A 699 -8.43 -39.33 -38.21
N PHE A 700 -9.49 -38.85 -37.56
CA PHE A 700 -10.87 -39.00 -38.03
C PHE A 700 -11.06 -38.37 -39.41
N GLU A 701 -10.61 -37.13 -39.62
CA GLU A 701 -10.68 -36.35 -40.85
C GLU A 701 -10.11 -37.13 -42.05
N VAL A 702 -8.93 -37.75 -41.90
CA VAL A 702 -8.31 -38.59 -42.95
C VAL A 702 -9.14 -39.86 -43.22
N SER A 703 -9.59 -40.53 -42.16
CA SER A 703 -10.40 -41.74 -42.30
C SER A 703 -11.76 -41.45 -42.94
N LEU A 704 -12.35 -40.29 -42.64
CA LEU A 704 -13.63 -39.85 -43.15
C LEU A 704 -13.54 -39.47 -44.63
N ALA A 705 -12.53 -38.71 -45.04
CA ALA A 705 -12.30 -38.42 -46.45
C ALA A 705 -12.16 -39.71 -47.28
N ALA A 706 -11.49 -40.73 -46.74
CA ALA A 706 -11.39 -42.04 -47.38
C ALA A 706 -12.73 -42.81 -47.42
N ALA A 707 -13.54 -42.71 -46.35
CA ALA A 707 -14.85 -43.34 -46.24
C ALA A 707 -15.89 -42.73 -47.21
N LEU A 708 -15.89 -41.40 -47.35
CA LEU A 708 -16.75 -40.68 -48.29
C LEU A 708 -16.45 -41.03 -49.74
N GLY A 709 -15.16 -41.22 -50.08
CA GLY A 709 -14.73 -41.65 -51.40
C GLY A 709 -15.21 -40.72 -52.51
N THR A 710 -15.72 -41.30 -53.61
CA THR A 710 -16.31 -40.54 -54.72
C THR A 710 -17.77 -40.22 -54.46
N ILE A 711 -18.13 -38.94 -54.45
CA ILE A 711 -19.45 -38.39 -54.15
C ILE A 711 -20.10 -37.85 -55.43
N ASP A 712 -20.94 -38.66 -56.08
CA ASP A 712 -21.58 -38.27 -57.35
C ASP A 712 -22.25 -36.88 -57.29
N GLY A 713 -21.83 -35.97 -58.19
CA GLY A 713 -22.40 -34.63 -58.33
C GLY A 713 -21.71 -33.53 -57.52
N LEU A 714 -20.78 -33.86 -56.62
CA LEU A 714 -20.12 -32.92 -55.70
C LEU A 714 -19.50 -31.71 -56.40
N ASP A 715 -18.69 -31.89 -57.43
CA ASP A 715 -17.97 -30.78 -58.09
C ASP A 715 -18.90 -29.84 -58.85
N THR A 716 -20.11 -30.30 -59.17
CA THR A 716 -21.14 -29.51 -59.84
C THR A 716 -22.01 -28.78 -58.84
N ALA A 717 -22.34 -29.43 -57.72
CA ALA A 717 -23.18 -28.85 -56.67
C ALA A 717 -22.42 -27.82 -55.82
N LEU A 718 -21.14 -28.05 -55.52
CA LEU A 718 -20.33 -27.13 -54.73
C LEU A 718 -19.12 -26.61 -55.52
N SER A 719 -19.08 -25.30 -55.75
CA SER A 719 -17.93 -24.54 -56.22
C SER A 719 -16.91 -24.31 -55.11
N ALA A 720 -15.71 -23.86 -55.48
CA ALA A 720 -14.61 -23.66 -54.54
C ALA A 720 -14.78 -22.46 -53.58
N SER A 721 -15.85 -21.67 -53.74
CA SER A 721 -16.21 -20.55 -52.86
C SER A 721 -17.45 -20.82 -52.02
N GLU A 722 -18.07 -21.98 -52.18
CA GLU A 722 -19.28 -22.37 -51.47
C GLU A 722 -18.93 -23.20 -50.24
N THR A 723 -19.72 -22.99 -49.19
CA THR A 723 -19.55 -23.61 -47.88
C THR A 723 -20.89 -24.17 -47.42
N VAL A 724 -20.89 -25.42 -46.97
CA VAL A 724 -22.09 -26.10 -46.44
C VAL A 724 -21.76 -26.78 -45.13
N LEU A 725 -22.80 -27.10 -44.36
CA LEU A 725 -22.67 -28.02 -43.24
C LEU A 725 -22.96 -29.45 -43.67
N LEU A 726 -22.21 -30.39 -43.11
CA LEU A 726 -22.37 -31.82 -43.25
C LEU A 726 -22.47 -32.44 -41.87
N ASN A 727 -23.63 -33.02 -41.54
CA ASN A 727 -23.76 -33.88 -40.36
C ASN A 727 -23.47 -35.34 -40.74
N ILE A 728 -22.67 -36.03 -39.93
CA ILE A 728 -22.36 -37.46 -40.07
C ILE A 728 -22.58 -38.18 -38.76
N ASP A 729 -23.12 -39.39 -38.84
CA ASP A 729 -23.53 -40.19 -37.68
C ASP A 729 -22.78 -41.53 -37.61
N ASP A 730 -22.53 -42.05 -36.40
CA ASP A 730 -21.93 -43.39 -36.16
C ASP A 730 -22.92 -44.44 -35.59
N GLY A 731 -24.20 -44.07 -35.47
CA GLY A 731 -25.29 -44.83 -34.86
C GLY A 731 -25.47 -44.55 -33.37
N SER A 732 -24.76 -43.57 -32.81
CA SER A 732 -24.87 -43.15 -31.40
C SER A 732 -24.48 -41.69 -31.17
N ASN A 733 -23.68 -41.10 -32.05
CA ASN A 733 -23.18 -39.74 -31.98
C ASN A 733 -23.26 -39.11 -33.36
N SER A 734 -23.26 -37.77 -33.39
CA SER A 734 -23.23 -36.97 -34.61
C SER A 734 -22.03 -36.01 -34.60
N VAL A 735 -21.41 -35.78 -35.76
CA VAL A 735 -20.35 -34.78 -35.94
C VAL A 735 -20.76 -33.85 -37.09
N VAL A 736 -20.79 -32.55 -36.79
CA VAL A 736 -21.09 -31.48 -37.75
C VAL A 736 -19.79 -30.91 -38.27
N LEU A 737 -19.67 -30.87 -39.60
CA LEU A 737 -18.50 -30.41 -40.32
C LEU A 737 -18.88 -29.28 -41.25
N LYS A 738 -18.03 -28.28 -41.38
CA LYS A 738 -18.11 -27.31 -42.48
C LYS A 738 -17.28 -27.85 -43.65
N VAL A 739 -17.90 -27.92 -44.82
CA VAL A 739 -17.29 -28.44 -46.04
C VAL A 739 -17.03 -27.32 -47.04
N THR A 740 -15.81 -27.27 -47.56
CA THR A 740 -15.42 -26.33 -48.64
C THR A 740 -14.71 -27.09 -49.77
N ASN A 741 -15.39 -27.35 -50.90
CA ASN A 741 -14.85 -28.16 -52.01
C ASN A 741 -13.88 -27.36 -52.91
N THR A 742 -12.64 -27.19 -52.44
CA THR A 742 -11.56 -26.42 -53.07
C THR A 742 -10.67 -27.24 -54.02
N ASP A 743 -10.49 -28.54 -53.81
CA ASP A 743 -9.62 -29.44 -54.56
C ASP A 743 -10.43 -30.35 -55.50
N LYS A 744 -10.52 -29.91 -56.76
CA LYS A 744 -11.17 -30.66 -57.85
C LYS A 744 -10.18 -31.47 -58.72
N THR A 745 -8.97 -31.73 -58.22
CA THR A 745 -7.95 -32.47 -58.99
C THR A 745 -8.32 -33.93 -59.19
N THR A 746 -9.00 -34.51 -58.20
CA THR A 746 -9.72 -35.78 -58.33
C THR A 746 -11.20 -35.46 -58.37
N ALA A 747 -11.89 -35.92 -59.41
CA ALA A 747 -13.28 -35.55 -59.62
C ALA A 747 -14.17 -36.11 -58.51
N ASN A 748 -15.03 -35.25 -57.95
CA ASN A 748 -16.07 -35.59 -57.00
C ASN A 748 -15.54 -36.26 -55.72
N THR A 749 -14.46 -35.73 -55.13
CA THR A 749 -13.91 -36.24 -53.87
C THR A 749 -13.64 -35.08 -52.92
N LEU A 750 -13.72 -35.33 -51.61
CA LEU A 750 -13.24 -34.41 -50.59
C LEU A 750 -11.89 -34.87 -50.05
N ILE A 751 -11.00 -33.92 -49.76
CA ILE A 751 -9.77 -34.16 -49.00
C ILE A 751 -9.93 -33.72 -47.55
N ALA A 752 -9.01 -34.16 -46.69
CA ALA A 752 -9.04 -33.85 -45.26
C ALA A 752 -9.18 -32.34 -44.99
N ALA A 753 -8.33 -31.51 -45.61
CA ALA A 753 -8.30 -30.05 -45.44
C ALA A 753 -9.58 -29.29 -45.91
N GLU A 754 -10.59 -30.00 -46.40
CA GLU A 754 -11.89 -29.44 -46.79
C GLU A 754 -12.98 -29.72 -45.76
N LEU A 755 -12.64 -30.39 -44.66
CA LEU A 755 -13.53 -30.80 -43.59
C LEU A 755 -13.09 -30.07 -42.31
N ASP A 756 -13.74 -28.97 -41.97
CA ASP A 756 -13.50 -28.28 -40.71
C ASP A 756 -14.47 -28.77 -39.64
N LEU A 757 -13.96 -29.13 -38.46
CA LEU A 757 -14.82 -29.50 -37.33
C LEU A 757 -15.59 -28.28 -36.84
N VAL A 758 -16.92 -28.42 -36.76
CA VAL A 758 -17.82 -27.41 -36.18
C VAL A 758 -18.31 -27.87 -34.82
N ALA A 759 -18.91 -29.06 -34.75
CA ALA A 759 -19.43 -29.57 -33.49
C ALA A 759 -19.33 -31.10 -33.37
N ILE A 760 -19.16 -31.59 -32.15
CA ILE A 760 -19.26 -33.00 -31.76
C ILE A 760 -20.49 -33.15 -30.86
N MET A 761 -21.52 -33.86 -31.32
CA MET A 761 -22.74 -34.18 -30.57
C MET A 761 -22.60 -35.56 -29.91
N VAL A 762 -22.40 -35.59 -28.60
CA VAL A 762 -22.19 -36.82 -27.82
C VAL A 762 -23.55 -37.41 -27.41
N GLY A 763 -23.82 -38.65 -27.85
CA GLY A 763 -25.04 -39.37 -27.49
C GLY A 763 -26.32 -38.88 -28.19
N ALA A 764 -26.19 -38.04 -29.21
CA ALA A 764 -27.28 -37.62 -30.09
C ALA A 764 -27.00 -38.16 -31.50
N ASP A 765 -27.78 -39.14 -31.92
CA ASP A 765 -27.82 -39.66 -33.27
C ASP A 765 -29.04 -39.14 -34.05
N ASP A 766 -29.04 -39.32 -35.37
CA ASP A 766 -30.19 -39.02 -36.23
C ASP A 766 -30.72 -37.58 -36.14
N LEU A 767 -29.83 -36.57 -36.14
CA LEU A 767 -30.24 -35.16 -36.20
C LEU A 767 -31.25 -34.93 -37.34
N VAL A 768 -32.24 -34.07 -37.11
CA VAL A 768 -33.31 -33.76 -38.08
C VAL A 768 -33.28 -32.30 -38.51
N ALA A 769 -34.06 -31.96 -39.55
CA ALA A 769 -34.11 -30.58 -40.07
C ALA A 769 -34.54 -29.55 -39.02
N GLY A 770 -35.33 -29.96 -38.01
CA GLY A 770 -35.78 -29.09 -36.92
C GLY A 770 -34.70 -28.81 -35.86
N ASP A 771 -33.58 -29.53 -35.90
CA ASP A 771 -32.48 -29.34 -34.95
C ASP A 771 -31.54 -28.22 -35.40
N PHE A 772 -31.67 -27.71 -36.63
CA PHE A 772 -30.88 -26.61 -37.17
C PHE A 772 -31.79 -25.41 -37.41
N ILE A 773 -31.34 -24.21 -37.05
CA ILE A 773 -32.13 -22.96 -37.17
C ILE A 773 -31.46 -21.88 -38.00
#